data_AF-A0A8B7YZQ0-F1
#
_entry.id   AF-A0A8B7YZQ0-F1
#
_cell.length_a   1.000
_cell.length_b   1.000
_cell.length_c   1.000
_cell.angle_alpha   90.00
_cell.angle_beta   90.00
_cell.angle_gamma   90.00
#
_symmetry.space_group_name_H-M   'P 1'
#
loop_
_entity.id
_entity.type
_entity.pdbx_description
1 polymer ?
#
loop_
_entity_poly.entity_id
_entity_poly.type
_entity_poly.pdbx_seq_one_letter_code
_entity_poly.pdbx_strand_id
1 'polypeptide(L)'
;MVDPGSTNVVNLVSCPQEVWPDGNLTFPETRLGQTAESLNLCPQFTTRAGEPRARRECVGDFISQPQWRPLVLLSCFEGDVNENLDNLLNMTVTPENAEEVARETASLTSNADDIGPSALMTIAGILEKLVAANNTSPAVASQIVTIVNNVLQIDRDATFEEAASSNSPSRIVAALESFVSALHSNGVGNLTEVQSSLAVVALSIPRGSLSNGFGFGSSLPISGADSLTGDRISVFMDKDAQLEAEASIFLPAEILYEVSEGGSDQVPLSFFLYQSSSLFQSPTLHDAARPEEGFRREVGSRVIAATVEGVKIENLAMPVSSVFSLVNVTGENETVHGAQCVFWDFSLNDGAGDWSTEGCRNESVSDGVVRCLCDHLTSFAVIVDIYGQQENVFLSVISKLGCAVSVVALIITLVTYLYSKKLRSKQPQQIQISLCFALLALYLVFLVGIEAISPRAGCIVVAVLIHYSTLASIAWMAVEATNMYLLFVRVLNARVSRFVLKASIAAWGLPLVIVIIILAADYSQYDSPNYCFLKPGNAIYFGQLLPIGLVLLFNFVVFTLVMRKLTCARKTISSSSDRSGRQETIRRLQNALAISVLLGLTWVFGLLSVFQAANFAFQVLFTVCNSLQGLMIFILFCARQKEVRQVWWEMLPCKKPAVRKGEVSGTGLESTTRGAISLSSKVTKETNLSEMSQAQS
;
A
#
# COMPACT_ATOMS: atom_id res chain seq x y z
N MET A 1 21.47 -84.79 0.41
CA MET A 1 22.89 -84.38 0.48
C MET A 1 22.94 -82.94 0.03
N VAL A 2 23.20 -82.01 0.95
CA VAL A 2 23.50 -80.62 0.61
C VAL A 2 24.98 -80.58 0.25
N ASP A 3 25.31 -80.00 -0.91
CA ASP A 3 26.68 -79.83 -1.38
C ASP A 3 27.42 -78.88 -0.41
N PRO A 4 28.51 -79.31 0.26
CA PRO A 4 29.26 -78.45 1.18
C PRO A 4 29.94 -77.26 0.49
N GLY A 5 29.99 -77.24 -0.85
CA GLY A 5 30.58 -76.15 -1.64
C GLY A 5 29.72 -74.89 -1.78
N SER A 6 28.46 -74.89 -1.33
CA SER A 6 27.52 -73.78 -1.54
C SER A 6 26.99 -73.12 -0.25
N THR A 7 27.68 -73.27 0.89
CA THR A 7 27.31 -72.61 2.15
C THR A 7 27.80 -71.16 2.19
N ASN A 8 26.88 -70.21 2.04
CA ASN A 8 27.13 -68.80 2.35
C ASN A 8 26.93 -68.57 3.85
N VAL A 9 28.03 -68.27 4.56
CA VAL A 9 27.98 -67.83 5.96
C VAL A 9 27.68 -66.35 5.96
N VAL A 10 26.53 -65.97 6.52
CA VAL A 10 26.07 -64.58 6.59
C VAL A 10 26.09 -64.14 8.05
N ASN A 11 26.69 -62.99 8.32
CA ASN A 11 26.64 -62.38 9.64
C ASN A 11 25.24 -61.79 9.87
N LEU A 12 24.49 -62.39 10.78
CA LEU A 12 23.12 -61.98 11.13
C LEU A 12 23.07 -61.15 12.42
N VAL A 13 24.23 -60.77 12.99
CA VAL A 13 24.32 -60.15 14.32
C VAL A 13 24.80 -58.70 14.26
N SER A 14 25.41 -58.29 13.15
CA SER A 14 25.88 -56.92 12.91
C SER A 14 25.69 -56.48 11.47
N CYS A 15 25.54 -55.18 11.30
CA CYS A 15 25.64 -54.51 10.01
C CYS A 15 27.14 -54.33 9.70
N PRO A 16 27.59 -54.66 8.47
CA PRO A 16 28.99 -54.54 8.08
C PRO A 16 29.44 -53.08 8.05
N GLN A 17 30.75 -52.87 8.16
CA GLN A 17 31.36 -51.56 7.94
C GLN A 17 30.97 -51.06 6.54
N GLU A 18 30.47 -49.83 6.47
CA GLU A 18 29.99 -49.22 5.24
C GLU A 18 30.57 -47.80 5.08
N VAL A 19 30.98 -47.46 3.86
CA VAL A 19 31.34 -46.10 3.47
C VAL A 19 30.18 -45.54 2.66
N TRP A 20 29.56 -44.49 3.17
CA TRP A 20 28.42 -43.86 2.51
C TRP A 20 28.89 -43.04 1.30
N PRO A 21 28.32 -43.25 0.09
CA PRO A 21 28.81 -42.64 -1.15
C PRO A 21 28.73 -41.10 -1.16
N ASP A 22 27.64 -40.51 -0.68
CA ASP A 22 27.31 -39.07 -0.86
C ASP A 22 27.94 -38.13 0.20
N GLY A 23 29.11 -38.49 0.71
CA GLY A 23 29.79 -37.68 1.74
C GLY A 23 30.98 -38.35 2.41
N ASN A 24 31.41 -39.51 1.89
CA ASN A 24 32.54 -40.29 2.39
C ASN A 24 32.47 -40.56 3.91
N LEU A 25 31.26 -40.79 4.43
CA LEU A 25 31.02 -41.06 5.84
C LEU A 25 31.22 -42.54 6.13
N THR A 26 32.17 -42.86 7.01
CA THR A 26 32.49 -44.26 7.35
C THR A 26 31.80 -44.64 8.65
N PHE A 27 31.04 -45.74 8.62
CA PHE A 27 30.41 -46.34 9.79
C PHE A 27 31.08 -47.66 10.15
N PRO A 28 31.55 -47.84 11.39
CA PRO A 28 32.15 -49.10 11.82
C PRO A 28 31.12 -50.23 11.87
N GLU A 29 31.60 -51.48 11.84
CA GLU A 29 30.73 -52.64 12.04
C GLU A 29 29.98 -52.53 13.37
N THR A 30 28.64 -52.67 13.33
CA THR A 30 27.77 -52.33 14.46
C THR A 30 26.74 -53.42 14.71
N ARG A 31 26.56 -53.79 15.97
CA ARG A 31 25.64 -54.87 16.35
C ARG A 31 24.18 -54.46 16.19
N LEU A 32 23.33 -55.45 15.95
CA LEU A 32 21.88 -55.26 15.87
C LEU A 32 21.33 -54.53 17.10
N GLY A 33 20.49 -53.52 16.86
CA GLY A 33 19.87 -52.67 17.88
C GLY A 33 20.79 -51.59 18.46
N GLN A 34 22.02 -51.46 17.95
CA GLN A 34 22.93 -50.38 18.33
C GLN A 34 22.98 -49.28 17.27
N THR A 35 23.27 -48.08 17.75
CA THR A 35 23.57 -46.91 16.92
C THR A 35 25.08 -46.76 16.81
N ALA A 36 25.58 -46.60 15.60
CA ALA A 36 26.95 -46.18 15.33
C ALA A 36 27.01 -44.73 14.92
N GLU A 37 28.09 -44.08 15.35
CA GLU A 37 28.49 -42.76 14.94
C GLU A 37 29.50 -42.85 13.80
N SER A 38 29.51 -41.85 12.93
CA SER A 38 30.47 -41.78 11.82
C SER A 38 31.88 -41.55 12.34
N LEU A 39 32.86 -42.19 11.73
CA LEU A 39 34.28 -41.94 12.02
C LEU A 39 34.73 -40.53 11.56
N ASN A 40 34.01 -39.96 10.62
CA ASN A 40 34.23 -38.59 10.16
C ASN A 40 33.72 -37.63 11.23
N LEU A 41 34.58 -36.70 11.63
CA LEU A 41 34.33 -35.71 12.68
C LEU A 41 34.09 -34.33 12.09
N CYS A 42 33.37 -33.50 12.83
CA CYS A 42 33.11 -32.11 12.51
C CYS A 42 34.43 -31.33 12.38
N PRO A 43 34.57 -30.49 11.33
CA PRO A 43 35.79 -29.74 11.10
C PRO A 43 36.16 -28.80 12.25
N GLN A 44 37.44 -28.46 12.38
CA GLN A 44 37.97 -27.65 13.49
C GLN A 44 37.40 -26.23 13.57
N PHE A 45 36.81 -25.72 12.49
CA PHE A 45 36.21 -24.38 12.42
C PHE A 45 34.72 -24.35 12.80
N THR A 46 34.15 -25.50 13.18
CA THR A 46 32.75 -25.62 13.58
C THR A 46 32.61 -25.61 15.10
N THR A 47 31.46 -25.20 15.65
CA THR A 47 31.30 -25.09 17.11
C THR A 47 31.28 -26.45 17.81
N ARG A 48 30.99 -27.54 17.07
CA ARG A 48 31.11 -28.94 17.54
C ARG A 48 32.32 -29.65 16.94
N ALA A 49 33.42 -28.93 16.71
CA ALA A 49 34.66 -29.51 16.21
C ALA A 49 35.07 -30.79 16.95
N GLY A 50 35.32 -31.86 16.19
CA GLY A 50 35.70 -33.16 16.75
C GLY A 50 34.54 -34.08 17.16
N GLU A 51 33.27 -33.65 17.04
CA GLU A 51 32.11 -34.52 17.22
C GLU A 51 31.77 -35.31 15.94
N PRO A 52 31.11 -36.48 16.03
CA PRO A 52 30.69 -37.24 14.86
C PRO A 52 29.66 -36.49 14.01
N ARG A 53 29.76 -36.65 12.69
CA ARG A 53 28.92 -35.93 11.71
C ARG A 53 27.61 -36.61 11.38
N ALA A 54 27.48 -37.88 11.68
CA ALA A 54 26.28 -38.64 11.41
C ALA A 54 26.16 -39.84 12.33
N ARG A 55 24.95 -40.36 12.42
CA ARG A 55 24.68 -41.63 13.10
C ARG A 55 23.73 -42.51 12.31
N ARG A 56 23.88 -43.82 12.48
CA ARG A 56 23.01 -44.83 11.87
C ARG A 56 22.71 -45.93 12.87
N GLU A 57 21.48 -46.42 12.81
CA GLU A 57 21.05 -47.56 13.62
C GLU A 57 21.11 -48.83 12.78
N CYS A 58 21.70 -49.89 13.34
CA CYS A 58 21.71 -51.21 12.71
C CYS A 58 20.44 -51.99 13.12
N VAL A 59 19.62 -52.39 12.16
CA VAL A 59 18.36 -53.11 12.40
C VAL A 59 18.28 -54.41 11.63
N GLY A 60 17.49 -55.35 12.14
CA GLY A 60 17.31 -56.66 11.54
C GLY A 60 16.44 -57.56 12.40
N ASP A 61 16.08 -58.71 11.85
CA ASP A 61 15.13 -59.65 12.44
C ASP A 61 15.77 -61.00 12.80
N PHE A 62 17.11 -61.09 12.74
CA PHE A 62 17.90 -62.32 12.91
C PHE A 62 17.61 -63.43 11.88
N ILE A 63 16.80 -63.16 10.85
CA ILE A 63 16.43 -64.10 9.78
C ILE A 63 17.01 -63.65 8.45
N SER A 64 17.01 -62.34 8.21
CA SER A 64 17.55 -61.66 7.03
C SER A 64 18.85 -60.90 7.36
N GLN A 65 19.62 -60.53 6.33
CA GLN A 65 20.82 -59.70 6.55
C GLN A 65 20.44 -58.40 7.26
N PRO A 66 21.12 -58.05 8.37
CA PRO A 66 20.98 -56.77 9.02
C PRO A 66 21.16 -55.63 8.03
N GLN A 67 20.29 -54.63 8.11
CA GLN A 67 20.33 -53.44 7.28
C GLN A 67 20.51 -52.20 8.14
N TRP A 68 21.28 -51.28 7.62
CA TRP A 68 21.40 -49.97 8.20
C TRP A 68 20.15 -49.13 7.94
N ARG A 69 19.66 -48.43 8.97
CA ARG A 69 18.62 -47.40 8.80
C ARG A 69 19.13 -46.23 7.93
N PRO A 70 18.22 -45.39 7.42
CA PRO A 70 18.58 -44.15 6.74
C PRO A 70 19.55 -43.31 7.58
N LEU A 71 20.48 -42.65 6.89
CA LEU A 71 21.48 -41.77 7.46
C LEU A 71 20.83 -40.62 8.24
N VAL A 72 21.27 -40.38 9.48
CA VAL A 72 20.91 -39.18 10.23
C VAL A 72 22.15 -38.29 10.32
N LEU A 73 22.15 -37.18 9.60
CA LEU A 73 23.19 -36.16 9.69
C LEU A 73 23.06 -35.39 11.01
N LEU A 74 24.18 -35.10 11.64
CA LEU A 74 24.31 -34.29 12.85
C LEU A 74 24.87 -32.94 12.45
N SER A 75 24.31 -31.85 12.99
CA SER A 75 24.82 -30.50 12.73
C SER A 75 26.17 -30.32 13.39
N CYS A 76 27.17 -29.85 12.63
CA CYS A 76 28.46 -29.45 13.18
C CYS A 76 28.42 -28.07 13.85
N PHE A 77 27.31 -27.35 13.71
CA PHE A 77 27.09 -26.04 14.28
C PHE A 77 25.96 -26.05 15.32
N GLU A 78 26.25 -25.45 16.45
CA GLU A 78 25.38 -25.08 17.56
C GLU A 78 25.64 -23.61 17.91
N GLY A 79 24.59 -22.84 18.22
CA GLY A 79 24.71 -21.41 18.53
C GLY A 79 24.06 -20.50 17.47
N ASP A 80 24.49 -19.24 17.44
CA ASP A 80 23.95 -18.20 16.56
C ASP A 80 24.36 -18.43 15.09
N VAL A 81 23.41 -18.30 14.16
CA VAL A 81 23.64 -18.52 12.73
C VAL A 81 24.65 -17.51 12.16
N ASN A 82 24.63 -16.25 12.60
CA ASN A 82 25.53 -15.22 12.09
C ASN A 82 26.98 -15.49 12.51
N GLU A 83 27.21 -15.90 13.75
CA GLU A 83 28.56 -16.25 14.23
C GLU A 83 29.14 -17.43 13.44
N ASN A 84 28.31 -18.42 13.14
CA ASN A 84 28.71 -19.58 12.35
C ASN A 84 29.02 -19.22 10.89
N LEU A 85 28.22 -18.35 10.28
CA LEU A 85 28.50 -17.81 8.94
C LEU A 85 29.80 -16.98 8.93
N ASP A 86 30.06 -16.17 9.95
CA ASP A 86 31.29 -15.37 10.03
C ASP A 86 32.53 -16.26 10.20
N ASN A 87 32.43 -17.36 10.94
CA ASN A 87 33.49 -18.37 11.05
C ASN A 87 33.80 -19.01 9.68
N LEU A 88 32.77 -19.33 8.89
CA LEU A 88 32.94 -19.83 7.53
C LEU A 88 33.53 -18.76 6.60
N LEU A 89 33.09 -17.51 6.71
CA LEU A 89 33.62 -16.40 5.93
C LEU A 89 35.10 -16.16 6.25
N ASN A 90 35.56 -16.33 7.48
CA ASN A 90 36.98 -16.14 7.83
C ASN A 90 37.88 -17.30 7.37
N MET A 91 37.31 -18.43 6.96
CA MET A 91 38.06 -19.57 6.45
C MET A 91 38.69 -19.27 5.07
N THR A 92 39.82 -19.93 4.81
CA THR A 92 40.38 -20.01 3.45
C THR A 92 39.76 -21.19 2.72
N VAL A 93 39.02 -20.89 1.66
CA VAL A 93 38.39 -21.90 0.81
C VAL A 93 39.39 -22.37 -0.24
N THR A 94 39.55 -23.68 -0.36
CA THR A 94 40.39 -24.37 -1.34
C THR A 94 39.53 -25.37 -2.14
N PRO A 95 39.98 -25.85 -3.30
CA PRO A 95 39.23 -26.86 -4.05
C PRO A 95 38.85 -28.08 -3.19
N GLU A 96 39.71 -28.51 -2.28
CA GLU A 96 39.50 -29.73 -1.48
C GLU A 96 38.45 -29.55 -0.37
N ASN A 97 38.28 -28.33 0.15
CA ASN A 97 37.33 -28.04 1.23
C ASN A 97 36.06 -27.32 0.75
N ALA A 98 35.99 -26.90 -0.52
CA ALA A 98 34.88 -26.13 -1.06
C ALA A 98 33.53 -26.84 -0.92
N GLU A 99 33.49 -28.16 -1.14
CA GLU A 99 32.26 -28.95 -0.96
C GLU A 99 31.76 -28.93 0.48
N GLU A 100 32.69 -28.99 1.43
CA GLU A 100 32.37 -28.91 2.85
C GLU A 100 31.80 -27.55 3.21
N VAL A 101 32.49 -26.48 2.82
CA VAL A 101 32.07 -25.11 3.09
C VAL A 101 30.70 -24.82 2.46
N ALA A 102 30.48 -25.25 1.22
CA ALA A 102 29.21 -25.07 0.53
C ALA A 102 28.06 -25.82 1.23
N ARG A 103 28.27 -27.08 1.61
CA ARG A 103 27.25 -27.87 2.32
C ARG A 103 26.90 -27.27 3.68
N GLU A 104 27.90 -26.89 4.46
CA GLU A 104 27.67 -26.29 5.77
C GLU A 104 26.97 -24.93 5.65
N THR A 105 27.29 -24.14 4.61
CA THR A 105 26.58 -22.87 4.32
C THR A 105 25.13 -23.12 3.88
N ALA A 106 24.87 -24.18 3.11
CA ALA A 106 23.52 -24.57 2.73
C ALA A 106 22.69 -25.00 3.95
N SER A 107 23.29 -25.72 4.89
CA SER A 107 22.66 -26.04 6.19
C SER A 107 22.42 -24.77 7.01
N LEU A 108 23.43 -23.87 7.06
CA LEU A 108 23.41 -22.48 7.53
C LEU A 108 22.12 -21.74 7.20
N THR A 109 21.81 -21.76 5.92
CA THR A 109 20.78 -20.95 5.28
C THR A 109 19.41 -21.62 5.24
N SER A 110 19.31 -22.89 5.66
CA SER A 110 18.07 -23.69 5.51
C SER A 110 16.85 -23.13 6.22
N ASN A 111 17.03 -22.33 7.29
CA ASN A 111 15.94 -21.62 7.96
C ASN A 111 15.97 -20.13 7.62
N ALA A 112 15.09 -19.72 6.72
CA ALA A 112 15.00 -18.34 6.24
C ALA A 112 14.67 -17.31 7.34
N ASP A 113 14.06 -17.73 8.45
CA ASP A 113 13.71 -16.86 9.57
C ASP A 113 14.94 -16.37 10.36
N ASP A 114 16.05 -17.09 10.30
CA ASP A 114 17.27 -16.77 11.03
C ASP A 114 18.24 -15.86 10.25
N ILE A 115 17.95 -15.59 8.97
CA ILE A 115 18.82 -14.82 8.07
C ILE A 115 18.41 -13.35 8.03
N GLY A 116 19.30 -12.47 8.50
CA GLY A 116 19.16 -11.01 8.45
C GLY A 116 20.04 -10.32 7.39
N PRO A 117 20.02 -8.98 7.32
CA PRO A 117 20.75 -8.22 6.31
C PRO A 117 22.28 -8.42 6.36
N SER A 118 22.85 -8.47 7.57
CA SER A 118 24.28 -8.75 7.77
C SER A 118 24.68 -10.15 7.30
N ALA A 119 23.81 -11.14 7.51
CA ALA A 119 24.06 -12.51 7.06
C ALA A 119 24.12 -12.59 5.53
N LEU A 120 23.30 -11.83 4.79
CA LEU A 120 23.35 -11.78 3.33
C LEU A 120 24.71 -11.28 2.82
N MET A 121 25.31 -10.29 3.49
CA MET A 121 26.66 -9.84 3.18
C MET A 121 27.71 -10.95 3.40
N THR A 122 27.60 -11.68 4.50
CA THR A 122 28.48 -12.81 4.82
C THR A 122 28.31 -13.95 3.80
N ILE A 123 27.08 -14.30 3.44
CA ILE A 123 26.77 -15.31 2.41
C ILE A 123 27.35 -14.93 1.05
N ALA A 124 27.18 -13.67 0.62
CA ALA A 124 27.78 -13.18 -0.63
C ALA A 124 29.30 -13.38 -0.64
N GLY A 125 29.98 -13.04 0.46
CA GLY A 125 31.43 -13.24 0.59
C GLY A 125 31.86 -14.72 0.59
N ILE A 126 31.05 -15.62 1.17
CA ILE A 126 31.31 -17.08 1.13
C ILE A 126 31.17 -17.60 -0.31
N LEU A 127 30.11 -17.19 -1.03
CA LEU A 127 29.89 -17.59 -2.42
C LEU A 127 31.03 -17.12 -3.34
N GLU A 128 31.49 -15.87 -3.20
CA GLU A 128 32.64 -15.37 -3.94
C GLU A 128 33.92 -16.19 -3.68
N LYS A 129 34.14 -16.62 -2.44
CA LYS A 129 35.27 -17.51 -2.10
C LYS A 129 35.12 -18.91 -2.70
N LEU A 130 33.90 -19.45 -2.75
CA LEU A 130 33.62 -20.72 -3.42
C LEU A 130 33.88 -20.65 -4.92
N VAL A 131 33.50 -19.54 -5.56
CA VAL A 131 33.83 -19.25 -6.98
C VAL A 131 35.33 -19.16 -7.18
N ALA A 132 36.04 -18.40 -6.32
CA ALA A 132 37.48 -18.23 -6.41
C ALA A 132 38.27 -19.53 -6.18
N ALA A 133 37.69 -20.51 -5.48
CA ALA A 133 38.30 -21.82 -5.28
C ALA A 133 38.35 -22.66 -6.58
N ASN A 134 37.59 -22.29 -7.62
CA ASN A 134 37.58 -22.94 -8.94
C ASN A 134 37.39 -24.48 -8.86
N ASN A 135 36.47 -24.91 -7.98
CA ASN A 135 36.11 -26.32 -7.85
C ASN A 135 35.10 -26.71 -8.94
N THR A 136 35.32 -27.84 -9.62
CA THR A 136 34.51 -28.33 -10.75
C THR A 136 33.53 -29.46 -10.37
N SER A 137 33.34 -29.71 -9.08
CA SER A 137 32.45 -30.76 -8.57
C SER A 137 30.98 -30.36 -8.74
N PRO A 138 30.15 -31.21 -9.37
CA PRO A 138 28.70 -31.01 -9.41
C PRO A 138 28.06 -30.93 -8.02
N ALA A 139 28.67 -31.57 -7.01
CA ALA A 139 28.19 -31.48 -5.63
C ALA A 139 28.27 -30.05 -5.10
N VAL A 140 29.36 -29.32 -5.37
CA VAL A 140 29.51 -27.91 -5.00
C VAL A 140 28.48 -27.05 -5.73
N ALA A 141 28.22 -27.34 -7.00
CA ALA A 141 27.20 -26.65 -7.79
C ALA A 141 25.80 -26.78 -7.17
N SER A 142 25.40 -28.01 -6.83
CA SER A 142 24.10 -28.27 -6.21
C SER A 142 23.98 -27.57 -4.84
N GLN A 143 25.06 -27.53 -4.04
CA GLN A 143 25.06 -26.79 -2.76
C GLN A 143 24.97 -25.26 -2.97
N ILE A 144 25.66 -24.69 -3.95
CA ILE A 144 25.58 -23.26 -4.26
C ILE A 144 24.15 -22.87 -4.71
N VAL A 145 23.56 -23.66 -5.60
CA VAL A 145 22.15 -23.47 -6.02
C VAL A 145 21.22 -23.56 -4.82
N THR A 146 21.48 -24.48 -3.89
CA THR A 146 20.71 -24.63 -2.64
C THR A 146 20.84 -23.40 -1.73
N ILE A 147 22.05 -22.85 -1.56
CA ILE A 147 22.27 -21.63 -0.76
C ILE A 147 21.47 -20.46 -1.33
N VAL A 148 21.55 -20.23 -2.65
CA VAL A 148 20.83 -19.12 -3.30
C VAL A 148 19.32 -19.34 -3.25
N ASN A 149 18.85 -20.59 -3.43
CA ASN A 149 17.45 -20.93 -3.24
C ASN A 149 16.97 -20.61 -1.82
N ASN A 150 17.73 -21.00 -0.80
CA ASN A 150 17.38 -20.72 0.59
C ASN A 150 17.32 -19.21 0.87
N VAL A 151 18.24 -18.43 0.30
CA VAL A 151 18.20 -16.97 0.37
C VAL A 151 16.91 -16.44 -0.28
N LEU A 152 16.54 -16.94 -1.47
CA LEU A 152 15.32 -16.52 -2.17
C LEU A 152 14.01 -16.90 -1.44
N GLN A 153 14.06 -17.80 -0.44
CA GLN A 153 12.91 -18.16 0.40
C GLN A 153 12.65 -17.18 1.55
N ILE A 154 13.50 -16.16 1.75
CA ILE A 154 13.31 -15.15 2.80
C ILE A 154 12.10 -14.26 2.45
N ASP A 155 11.03 -14.38 3.23
CA ASP A 155 9.77 -13.62 3.08
C ASP A 155 9.85 -12.22 3.73
N ARG A 156 10.93 -11.47 3.49
CA ARG A 156 11.18 -10.16 4.09
C ARG A 156 11.88 -9.21 3.11
N ASP A 157 11.12 -8.49 2.29
CA ASP A 157 11.66 -7.51 1.34
C ASP A 157 12.55 -6.46 2.01
N ALA A 158 12.19 -6.00 3.21
CA ALA A 158 12.99 -5.06 4.00
C ALA A 158 14.42 -5.58 4.30
N THR A 159 14.60 -6.91 4.42
CA THR A 159 15.91 -7.52 4.64
C THR A 159 16.81 -7.38 3.41
N PHE A 160 16.25 -7.55 2.22
CA PHE A 160 16.98 -7.37 0.97
C PHE A 160 17.25 -5.89 0.67
N GLU A 161 16.28 -5.01 0.97
CA GLU A 161 16.43 -3.56 0.82
C GLU A 161 17.58 -3.03 1.70
N GLU A 162 17.66 -3.45 2.96
CA GLU A 162 18.77 -3.08 3.84
C GLU A 162 20.12 -3.64 3.34
N ALA A 163 20.14 -4.90 2.89
CA ALA A 163 21.34 -5.54 2.35
C ALA A 163 21.78 -5.00 0.96
N ALA A 164 20.90 -4.29 0.26
CA ALA A 164 21.22 -3.62 -1.00
C ALA A 164 22.26 -2.50 -0.79
N SER A 165 22.31 -1.89 0.40
CA SER A 165 23.32 -0.87 0.76
C SER A 165 24.77 -1.38 0.68
N SER A 166 24.97 -2.69 0.82
CA SER A 166 26.26 -3.38 0.69
C SER A 166 26.37 -4.22 -0.59
N ASN A 167 25.50 -3.96 -1.57
CA ASN A 167 25.43 -4.65 -2.87
C ASN A 167 25.31 -6.18 -2.75
N SER A 168 24.89 -6.68 -1.58
CA SER A 168 24.97 -8.11 -1.26
C SER A 168 24.04 -8.96 -2.14
N PRO A 169 22.79 -8.56 -2.41
CA PRO A 169 21.91 -9.26 -3.36
C PRO A 169 22.54 -9.45 -4.75
N SER A 170 23.04 -8.36 -5.36
CA SER A 170 23.67 -8.39 -6.69
C SER A 170 24.94 -9.23 -6.73
N ARG A 171 25.74 -9.22 -5.65
CA ARG A 171 26.94 -10.05 -5.51
C ARG A 171 26.61 -11.55 -5.46
N ILE A 172 25.50 -11.92 -4.81
CA ILE A 172 25.03 -13.32 -4.77
C ILE A 172 24.67 -13.80 -6.18
N VAL A 173 23.93 -13.00 -6.96
CA VAL A 173 23.58 -13.32 -8.35
C VAL A 173 24.83 -13.47 -9.21
N ALA A 174 25.75 -12.50 -9.14
CA ALA A 174 26.99 -12.53 -9.90
C ALA A 174 27.88 -13.73 -9.53
N ALA A 175 27.95 -14.10 -8.25
CA ALA A 175 28.71 -15.26 -7.80
C ALA A 175 28.10 -16.58 -8.33
N LEU A 176 26.77 -16.72 -8.31
CA LEU A 176 26.09 -17.89 -8.87
C LEU A 176 26.35 -18.03 -10.37
N GLU A 177 26.10 -16.96 -11.14
CA GLU A 177 26.29 -16.97 -12.60
C GLU A 177 27.75 -17.28 -12.96
N SER A 178 28.70 -16.62 -12.29
CA SER A 178 30.13 -16.86 -12.47
C SER A 178 30.55 -18.30 -12.12
N PHE A 179 29.97 -18.90 -11.07
CA PHE A 179 30.25 -20.29 -10.70
C PHE A 179 29.83 -21.25 -11.82
N VAL A 180 28.58 -21.12 -12.29
CA VAL A 180 28.01 -21.99 -13.33
C VAL A 180 28.80 -21.84 -14.63
N SER A 181 29.18 -20.61 -14.97
CA SER A 181 30.08 -20.32 -16.09
C SER A 181 31.45 -21.00 -15.96
N ALA A 182 32.06 -20.96 -14.77
CA ALA A 182 33.34 -21.60 -14.49
C ALA A 182 33.24 -23.14 -14.55
N LEU A 183 32.16 -23.75 -14.05
CA LEU A 183 31.95 -25.20 -14.16
C LEU A 183 31.92 -25.65 -15.62
N HIS A 184 31.12 -24.94 -16.43
CA HIS A 184 30.85 -25.33 -17.80
C HIS A 184 32.09 -25.14 -18.69
N SER A 185 32.83 -24.05 -18.49
CA SER A 185 34.10 -23.81 -19.19
C SER A 185 35.18 -24.85 -18.87
N ASN A 186 35.17 -25.45 -17.68
CA ASN A 186 36.10 -26.49 -17.27
C ASN A 186 35.71 -27.91 -17.73
N GLY A 187 34.69 -28.05 -18.59
CA GLY A 187 34.34 -29.31 -19.24
C GLY A 187 33.50 -30.26 -18.38
N VAL A 188 32.87 -29.76 -17.32
CA VAL A 188 31.82 -30.49 -16.60
C VAL A 188 30.62 -30.63 -17.54
N GLY A 189 29.99 -31.81 -17.57
CA GLY A 189 28.84 -32.09 -18.43
C GLY A 189 27.62 -31.22 -18.10
N ASN A 190 26.50 -31.52 -18.76
CA ASN A 190 25.24 -30.79 -18.56
C ASN A 190 24.83 -30.76 -17.07
N LEU A 191 24.46 -29.58 -16.57
CA LEU A 191 23.94 -29.35 -15.22
C LEU A 191 22.45 -29.01 -15.31
N THR A 192 21.64 -29.61 -14.44
CA THR A 192 20.22 -29.27 -14.30
C THR A 192 19.86 -29.37 -12.83
N GLU A 193 19.78 -28.23 -12.17
CA GLU A 193 19.43 -28.11 -10.77
C GLU A 193 18.15 -27.27 -10.68
N VAL A 194 17.08 -27.88 -10.17
CA VAL A 194 15.78 -27.20 -10.01
C VAL A 194 15.36 -27.29 -8.56
N GLN A 195 15.35 -26.14 -7.88
CA GLN A 195 14.85 -25.95 -6.53
C GLN A 195 13.50 -25.23 -6.56
N SER A 196 12.92 -24.91 -5.40
CA SER A 196 11.60 -24.28 -5.32
C SER A 196 11.57 -22.85 -5.87
N SER A 197 12.68 -22.12 -5.74
CA SER A 197 12.76 -20.67 -6.01
C SER A 197 13.84 -20.29 -7.02
N LEU A 198 14.63 -21.27 -7.48
CA LEU A 198 15.69 -21.10 -8.47
C LEU A 198 15.79 -22.35 -9.35
N ALA A 199 15.88 -22.15 -10.66
CA ALA A 199 16.27 -23.20 -11.61
C ALA A 199 17.51 -22.77 -12.39
N VAL A 200 18.49 -23.67 -12.48
CA VAL A 200 19.75 -23.48 -13.22
C VAL A 200 19.94 -24.63 -14.18
N VAL A 201 20.12 -24.29 -15.46
CA VAL A 201 20.30 -25.29 -16.53
C VAL A 201 21.50 -24.87 -17.38
N ALA A 202 22.56 -25.68 -17.38
CA ALA A 202 23.75 -25.46 -18.18
C ALA A 202 23.93 -26.62 -19.16
N LEU A 203 23.95 -26.34 -20.47
CA LEU A 203 23.93 -27.34 -21.54
C LEU A 203 25.01 -27.07 -22.57
N SER A 204 25.69 -28.13 -23.00
CA SER A 204 26.53 -28.11 -24.20
C SER A 204 25.68 -28.53 -25.40
N ILE A 205 25.36 -27.58 -26.28
CA ILE A 205 24.44 -27.80 -27.39
C ILE A 205 25.21 -27.86 -28.71
N PRO A 206 25.01 -28.90 -29.55
CA PRO A 206 25.64 -28.95 -30.87
C PRO A 206 25.22 -27.75 -31.71
N ARG A 207 26.16 -27.09 -32.38
CA ARG A 207 25.91 -25.90 -33.23
C ARG A 207 24.80 -26.12 -34.24
N GLY A 208 24.74 -27.30 -34.86
CA GLY A 208 23.68 -27.65 -35.82
C GLY A 208 22.27 -27.68 -35.22
N SER A 209 22.13 -27.88 -33.91
CA SER A 209 20.82 -27.87 -33.24
C SER A 209 20.30 -26.45 -32.96
N LEU A 210 21.20 -25.45 -32.93
CA LEU A 210 20.87 -24.05 -32.68
C LEU A 210 20.45 -23.30 -33.96
N SER A 211 20.47 -23.95 -35.13
CA SER A 211 20.18 -23.32 -36.42
C SER A 211 18.79 -22.71 -36.53
N ASN A 212 17.83 -23.22 -35.74
CA ASN A 212 16.45 -22.75 -35.71
C ASN A 212 16.13 -21.91 -34.45
N GLY A 213 17.15 -21.61 -33.63
CA GLY A 213 17.01 -21.01 -32.30
C GLY A 213 16.79 -22.04 -31.21
N PHE A 214 16.86 -21.58 -29.96
CA PHE A 214 16.77 -22.43 -28.77
C PHE A 214 16.11 -21.69 -27.63
N GLY A 215 15.17 -22.34 -26.96
CA GLY A 215 14.39 -21.75 -25.88
C GLY A 215 14.47 -22.52 -24.58
N PHE A 216 14.25 -21.78 -23.50
CA PHE A 216 14.21 -22.25 -22.13
C PHE A 216 13.07 -21.54 -21.40
N GLY A 217 12.35 -22.23 -20.53
CA GLY A 217 11.31 -21.61 -19.72
C GLY A 217 10.62 -22.54 -18.74
N SER A 218 9.67 -21.97 -18.01
CA SER A 218 8.79 -22.65 -17.07
C SER A 218 7.35 -22.62 -17.55
N SER A 219 6.64 -23.74 -17.46
CA SER A 219 5.20 -23.81 -17.74
C SER A 219 4.36 -23.18 -16.62
N LEU A 220 3.14 -22.73 -16.95
CA LEU A 220 2.17 -22.23 -15.96
C LEU A 220 1.86 -23.28 -14.87
N PRO A 221 1.62 -22.85 -13.60
CA PRO A 221 1.32 -23.78 -12.51
C PRO A 221 -0.07 -24.40 -12.65
N ILE A 222 -0.16 -25.74 -12.56
CA ILE A 222 -1.41 -26.49 -12.73
C ILE A 222 -2.27 -26.50 -11.44
N SER A 223 -1.66 -26.30 -10.26
CA SER A 223 -2.26 -26.65 -8.95
C SER A 223 -2.28 -25.53 -7.91
N GLY A 224 -2.01 -24.27 -8.28
CA GLY A 224 -1.92 -23.16 -7.33
C GLY A 224 -0.71 -23.20 -6.37
N ALA A 225 0.18 -24.19 -6.51
CA ALA A 225 1.49 -24.18 -5.85
C ALA A 225 2.46 -23.39 -6.74
N ASP A 226 2.98 -22.27 -6.23
CA ASP A 226 3.78 -21.32 -7.00
C ASP A 226 5.26 -21.77 -7.18
N SER A 227 5.68 -22.84 -6.50
CA SER A 227 7.07 -23.34 -6.51
C SER A 227 7.50 -23.89 -7.87
N LEU A 228 8.75 -23.64 -8.24
CA LEU A 228 9.41 -24.29 -9.37
C LEU A 228 9.63 -25.79 -9.08
N THR A 229 9.44 -26.61 -10.11
CA THR A 229 9.61 -28.06 -10.06
C THR A 229 10.19 -28.54 -11.38
N GLY A 230 10.93 -29.66 -11.36
CA GLY A 230 11.67 -30.13 -12.54
C GLY A 230 10.80 -30.47 -13.75
N ASP A 231 9.53 -30.81 -13.55
CA ASP A 231 8.53 -31.06 -14.60
C ASP A 231 8.02 -29.79 -15.28
N ARG A 232 8.16 -28.63 -14.63
CA ARG A 232 7.76 -27.33 -15.18
C ARG A 232 8.85 -26.70 -16.04
N ILE A 233 10.12 -27.02 -15.77
CA ILE A 233 11.27 -26.50 -16.50
C ILE A 233 11.45 -27.30 -17.79
N SER A 234 11.51 -26.59 -18.91
CA SER A 234 11.70 -27.22 -20.22
C SER A 234 12.63 -26.41 -21.11
N VAL A 235 13.29 -27.13 -22.01
CA VAL A 235 13.99 -26.56 -23.16
C VAL A 235 13.26 -26.95 -24.43
N PHE A 236 13.18 -26.04 -25.39
CA PHE A 236 12.38 -26.21 -26.59
C PHE A 236 13.06 -25.57 -27.81
N MET A 237 12.80 -26.12 -28.99
CA MET A 237 13.32 -25.61 -30.27
C MET A 237 12.29 -24.78 -31.02
N ASP A 238 11.01 -24.93 -30.66
CA ASP A 238 9.89 -24.25 -31.31
C ASP A 238 9.59 -22.93 -30.60
N LYS A 239 9.67 -21.82 -31.34
CA LYS A 239 9.40 -20.48 -30.81
C LYS A 239 7.95 -20.32 -30.35
N ASP A 240 7.01 -21.05 -30.93
CA ASP A 240 5.59 -20.94 -30.59
C ASP A 240 5.28 -21.53 -29.20
N ALA A 241 6.14 -22.40 -28.67
CA ALA A 241 6.03 -22.96 -27.32
C ALA A 241 6.17 -21.91 -26.20
N GLN A 242 6.68 -20.70 -26.50
CA GLN A 242 6.83 -19.63 -25.50
C GLN A 242 5.50 -19.06 -24.97
N LEU A 243 4.42 -19.17 -25.75
CA LEU A 243 3.13 -18.52 -25.44
C LEU A 243 2.36 -19.22 -24.31
N GLU A 244 2.73 -20.45 -23.97
CA GLU A 244 2.13 -21.24 -22.89
C GLU A 244 2.99 -21.24 -21.60
N ALA A 245 4.09 -20.50 -21.61
CA ALA A 245 5.04 -20.43 -20.51
C ALA A 245 4.71 -19.30 -19.52
N GLU A 246 4.95 -19.54 -18.22
CA GLU A 246 4.93 -18.51 -17.19
C GLU A 246 6.08 -17.51 -17.39
N ALA A 247 7.27 -18.02 -17.69
CA ALA A 247 8.44 -17.23 -18.05
C ALA A 247 9.29 -18.05 -19.03
N SER A 248 9.68 -17.45 -20.15
CA SER A 248 10.55 -18.10 -21.13
C SER A 248 11.47 -17.13 -21.85
N ILE A 249 12.56 -17.66 -22.39
CA ILE A 249 13.54 -16.95 -23.21
C ILE A 249 13.84 -17.80 -24.44
N PHE A 250 13.92 -17.16 -25.61
CA PHE A 250 14.24 -17.81 -26.88
C PHE A 250 15.39 -17.06 -27.55
N LEU A 251 16.48 -17.79 -27.75
CA LEU A 251 17.70 -17.31 -28.32
C LEU A 251 17.66 -17.50 -29.85
N PRO A 252 17.94 -16.44 -30.63
CA PRO A 252 17.98 -16.53 -32.09
C PRO A 252 19.24 -17.28 -32.56
N ALA A 253 19.20 -17.88 -33.74
CA ALA A 253 20.36 -18.56 -34.33
C ALA A 253 21.57 -17.62 -34.56
N GLU A 254 21.34 -16.30 -34.58
CA GLU A 254 22.39 -15.28 -34.79
C GLU A 254 23.46 -15.29 -33.69
N ILE A 255 23.14 -15.79 -32.49
CA ILE A 255 24.13 -15.94 -31.40
C ILE A 255 25.33 -16.80 -31.85
N LEU A 256 25.15 -17.68 -32.84
CA LEU A 256 26.21 -18.54 -33.38
C LEU A 256 27.29 -17.75 -34.12
N TYR A 257 26.99 -16.55 -34.64
CA TYR A 257 27.97 -15.72 -35.33
C TYR A 257 28.91 -15.00 -34.37
N GLU A 258 28.42 -14.67 -33.17
CA GLU A 258 29.22 -14.06 -32.10
C GLU A 258 30.15 -15.10 -31.43
N VAL A 259 29.80 -16.38 -31.52
CA VAL A 259 30.64 -17.49 -31.02
C VAL A 259 31.63 -17.90 -32.11
N SER A 260 32.90 -17.49 -31.94
CA SER A 260 34.07 -17.82 -32.80
C SER A 260 33.97 -19.16 -33.56
N GLU A 261 34.08 -19.11 -34.90
CA GLU A 261 34.12 -20.27 -35.80
C GLU A 261 35.26 -21.28 -35.50
N GLY A 262 36.25 -20.91 -34.67
CA GLY A 262 37.37 -21.78 -34.27
C GLY A 262 37.13 -22.64 -33.02
N GLY A 263 35.98 -22.51 -32.35
CA GLY A 263 35.64 -23.27 -31.14
C GLY A 263 35.06 -24.68 -31.40
N SER A 264 34.95 -25.48 -30.33
CA SER A 264 34.22 -26.77 -30.27
C SER A 264 32.88 -26.74 -31.04
N ASP A 265 32.44 -27.86 -31.62
CA ASP A 265 31.11 -27.99 -32.24
C ASP A 265 29.96 -27.87 -31.23
N GLN A 266 30.28 -27.70 -29.94
CA GLN A 266 29.35 -27.51 -28.84
C GLN A 266 29.36 -26.06 -28.37
N VAL A 267 28.17 -25.47 -28.24
CA VAL A 267 27.94 -24.15 -27.68
C VAL A 267 27.50 -24.29 -26.23
N PRO A 268 28.29 -23.78 -25.27
CA PRO A 268 27.95 -23.82 -23.85
C PRO A 268 26.94 -22.71 -23.53
N LEU A 269 25.75 -23.10 -23.09
CA LEU A 269 24.65 -22.20 -22.74
C LEU A 269 24.23 -22.44 -21.29
N SER A 270 24.09 -21.36 -20.53
CA SER A 270 23.54 -21.41 -19.17
C SER A 270 22.27 -20.59 -19.10
N PHE A 271 21.29 -21.11 -18.37
CA PHE A 271 19.99 -20.49 -18.16
C PHE A 271 19.68 -20.45 -16.66
N PHE A 272 19.07 -19.34 -16.25
CA PHE A 272 18.68 -19.11 -14.87
C PHE A 272 17.24 -18.63 -14.84
N LEU A 273 16.44 -19.18 -13.93
CA LEU A 273 15.09 -18.70 -13.63
C LEU A 273 14.94 -18.48 -12.14
N TYR A 274 14.72 -17.23 -11.76
CA TYR A 274 14.48 -16.82 -10.38
C TYR A 274 12.98 -16.63 -10.17
N GLN A 275 12.44 -17.27 -9.13
CA GLN A 275 11.02 -17.20 -8.81
C GLN A 275 10.59 -15.80 -8.31
N SER A 276 11.50 -15.04 -7.69
CA SER A 276 11.26 -13.67 -7.22
C SER A 276 12.36 -12.72 -7.68
N SER A 277 12.09 -11.43 -7.64
CA SER A 277 13.07 -10.37 -7.88
C SER A 277 13.82 -9.93 -6.61
N SER A 278 13.74 -10.68 -5.50
CA SER A 278 14.27 -10.26 -4.19
C SER A 278 15.79 -10.03 -4.20
N LEU A 279 16.52 -10.69 -5.11
CA LEU A 279 17.96 -10.47 -5.29
C LEU A 279 18.31 -9.26 -6.20
N PHE A 280 17.33 -8.65 -6.84
CA PHE A 280 17.48 -7.59 -7.84
C PHE A 280 16.93 -6.25 -7.32
N GLN A 281 17.56 -5.74 -6.25
CA GLN A 281 17.10 -4.59 -5.49
C GLN A 281 17.49 -3.26 -6.14
N SER A 282 16.50 -2.52 -6.64
CA SER A 282 16.71 -1.26 -7.37
C SER A 282 16.34 -0.04 -6.52
N PRO A 283 17.31 0.80 -6.13
CA PRO A 283 17.04 2.05 -5.44
C PRO A 283 16.18 3.00 -6.28
N THR A 284 16.41 3.05 -7.60
CA THR A 284 15.66 3.94 -8.49
C THR A 284 14.20 3.50 -8.65
N LEU A 285 13.90 2.20 -8.57
CA LEU A 285 12.53 1.67 -8.57
C LEU A 285 11.78 2.06 -7.29
N HIS A 286 12.45 1.92 -6.14
CA HIS A 286 11.91 2.33 -4.83
C HIS A 286 11.64 3.84 -4.77
N ASP A 287 12.57 4.67 -5.25
CA ASP A 287 12.44 6.13 -5.30
C ASP A 287 11.45 6.61 -6.38
N ALA A 288 11.25 5.82 -7.45
CA ALA A 288 10.29 6.09 -8.51
C ALA A 288 8.84 5.77 -8.10
N ALA A 289 8.62 5.12 -6.95
CA ALA A 289 7.30 5.11 -6.33
C ALA A 289 6.88 6.56 -6.09
N ARG A 290 5.87 7.02 -6.83
CA ARG A 290 5.31 8.37 -6.68
C ARG A 290 4.01 8.26 -5.90
N PRO A 291 4.02 8.44 -4.57
CA PRO A 291 2.78 8.52 -3.78
C PRO A 291 1.78 9.55 -4.34
N GLU A 292 2.28 10.57 -5.04
CA GLU A 292 1.47 11.62 -5.66
C GLU A 292 0.71 11.18 -6.92
N GLU A 293 1.17 10.14 -7.63
CA GLU A 293 0.55 9.62 -8.88
C GLU A 293 -0.37 8.41 -8.63
N GLY A 294 -0.42 7.90 -7.40
CA GLY A 294 -1.38 6.87 -6.99
C GLY A 294 -1.10 5.46 -7.53
N PHE A 295 0.15 5.19 -7.93
CA PHE A 295 0.62 3.85 -8.28
C PHE A 295 1.96 3.55 -7.60
N ARG A 296 2.19 2.26 -7.34
CA ARG A 296 3.50 1.70 -6.95
C ARG A 296 4.11 0.99 -8.15
N ARG A 297 5.42 1.09 -8.32
CA ARG A 297 6.13 0.46 -9.44
C ARG A 297 6.97 -0.69 -8.91
N GLU A 298 6.78 -1.88 -9.48
CA GLU A 298 7.39 -3.11 -9.00
C GLU A 298 7.73 -4.06 -10.15
N VAL A 299 8.57 -5.05 -9.87
CA VAL A 299 8.84 -6.13 -10.82
C VAL A 299 7.62 -7.05 -10.84
N GLY A 300 6.89 -7.05 -11.96
CA GLY A 300 5.65 -7.78 -12.17
C GLY A 300 5.82 -9.19 -12.73
N SER A 301 7.06 -9.68 -12.86
CA SER A 301 7.37 -10.97 -13.47
C SER A 301 8.42 -11.75 -12.69
N ARG A 302 8.63 -13.01 -13.06
CA ARG A 302 9.85 -13.75 -12.73
C ARG A 302 11.06 -13.10 -13.42
N VAL A 303 12.27 -13.41 -12.96
CA VAL A 303 13.52 -12.98 -13.62
C VAL A 303 14.11 -14.18 -14.35
N ILE A 304 14.40 -14.02 -15.64
CA ILE A 304 15.00 -15.07 -16.48
C ILE A 304 16.29 -14.55 -17.11
N ALA A 305 17.35 -15.37 -17.07
CA ALA A 305 18.64 -15.02 -17.64
C ALA A 305 19.16 -16.13 -18.56
N ALA A 306 19.97 -15.73 -19.54
CA ALA A 306 20.73 -16.66 -20.36
C ALA A 306 22.13 -16.09 -20.60
N THR A 307 23.11 -16.96 -20.70
CA THR A 307 24.50 -16.59 -21.00
C THR A 307 25.13 -17.59 -21.97
N VAL A 308 26.08 -17.10 -22.76
CA VAL A 308 26.95 -17.94 -23.60
C VAL A 308 28.35 -17.89 -22.99
N GLU A 309 28.91 -19.05 -22.67
CA GLU A 309 30.15 -19.05 -21.89
C GLU A 309 31.34 -18.49 -22.66
N GLY A 310 32.05 -17.56 -22.02
CA GLY A 310 33.23 -16.91 -22.58
C GLY A 310 32.94 -15.83 -23.64
N VAL A 311 31.67 -15.53 -23.92
CA VAL A 311 31.28 -14.51 -24.92
C VAL A 311 30.20 -13.59 -24.34
N LYS A 312 30.49 -12.29 -24.32
CA LYS A 312 29.47 -11.28 -24.00
C LYS A 312 28.65 -10.99 -25.26
N ILE A 313 27.37 -11.32 -25.25
CA ILE A 313 26.47 -11.15 -26.39
C ILE A 313 25.74 -9.83 -26.27
N GLU A 314 26.01 -8.89 -27.20
CA GLU A 314 25.41 -7.55 -27.25
C GLU A 314 25.21 -7.10 -28.71
N ASN A 315 24.28 -6.17 -28.95
CA ASN A 315 23.97 -5.59 -30.28
C ASN A 315 23.51 -6.60 -31.36
N LEU A 316 22.77 -7.65 -30.97
CA LEU A 316 22.19 -8.61 -31.90
C LEU A 316 21.21 -7.95 -32.88
N ALA A 317 21.32 -8.24 -34.18
CA ALA A 317 20.38 -7.69 -35.17
C ALA A 317 19.00 -8.35 -35.05
N MET A 318 18.96 -9.66 -34.83
CA MET A 318 17.77 -10.39 -34.40
C MET A 318 17.73 -10.45 -32.86
N PRO A 319 16.71 -9.83 -32.23
CA PRO A 319 16.65 -9.78 -30.79
C PRO A 319 16.28 -11.14 -30.19
N VAL A 320 16.77 -11.36 -28.97
CA VAL A 320 16.32 -12.40 -28.05
C VAL A 320 14.89 -12.09 -27.65
N SER A 321 14.03 -13.11 -27.64
CA SER A 321 12.63 -12.95 -27.27
C SER A 321 12.35 -13.62 -25.94
N SER A 322 12.00 -12.84 -24.93
CA SER A 322 11.47 -13.36 -23.66
C SER A 322 9.97 -13.12 -23.54
N VAL A 323 9.27 -14.02 -22.86
CA VAL A 323 7.83 -13.95 -22.63
C VAL A 323 7.59 -14.15 -21.14
N PHE A 324 6.78 -13.27 -20.56
CA PHE A 324 6.44 -13.28 -19.15
C PHE A 324 4.92 -13.22 -18.98
N SER A 325 4.36 -14.17 -18.24
CA SER A 325 3.08 -13.99 -17.58
C SER A 325 3.29 -13.07 -16.39
N LEU A 326 2.53 -11.99 -16.32
CA LEU A 326 2.56 -11.13 -15.14
C LEU A 326 2.13 -11.96 -13.92
N VAL A 327 2.94 -11.94 -12.87
CA VAL A 327 2.60 -12.56 -11.59
C VAL A 327 1.34 -11.87 -11.08
N ASN A 328 0.47 -12.59 -10.35
CA ASN A 328 -0.66 -11.98 -9.64
C ASN A 328 -0.13 -11.08 -8.50
N VAL A 329 0.50 -9.96 -8.84
CA VAL A 329 0.96 -8.92 -7.90
C VAL A 329 -0.24 -8.08 -7.42
N THR A 330 -1.43 -8.37 -7.94
CA THR A 330 -2.66 -7.67 -7.62
C THR A 330 -3.40 -8.37 -6.48
N GLY A 331 -3.67 -7.64 -5.40
CA GLY A 331 -4.84 -7.92 -4.57
C GLY A 331 -6.12 -7.83 -5.41
N GLU A 332 -7.27 -8.28 -4.90
CA GLU A 332 -8.57 -8.31 -5.63
C GLU A 332 -9.01 -6.96 -6.28
N ASN A 333 -8.28 -5.86 -6.02
CA ASN A 333 -8.65 -4.47 -6.26
C ASN A 333 -7.55 -3.60 -6.88
N GLU A 334 -6.46 -4.20 -7.33
CA GLU A 334 -5.36 -3.50 -8.00
C GLU A 334 -5.43 -3.72 -9.51
N THR A 335 -5.15 -2.68 -10.30
CA THR A 335 -5.05 -2.75 -11.76
C THR A 335 -3.61 -2.51 -12.19
N VAL A 336 -3.11 -3.40 -13.04
CA VAL A 336 -1.76 -3.27 -13.62
C VAL A 336 -1.82 -2.46 -14.91
N HIS A 337 -1.00 -1.42 -14.99
CA HIS A 337 -0.77 -0.63 -16.20
C HIS A 337 0.74 -0.51 -16.46
N GLY A 338 1.11 -0.05 -17.65
CA GLY A 338 2.50 0.30 -17.95
C GLY A 338 3.48 -0.86 -17.76
N ALA A 339 3.40 -1.90 -18.60
CA ALA A 339 4.41 -2.96 -18.61
C ALA A 339 5.67 -2.49 -19.36
N GLN A 340 6.84 -2.62 -18.73
CA GLN A 340 8.13 -2.21 -19.28
C GLN A 340 9.16 -3.33 -19.17
N CYS A 341 9.68 -3.76 -20.31
CA CYS A 341 10.76 -4.74 -20.39
C CYS A 341 12.06 -4.08 -19.94
N VAL A 342 12.76 -4.75 -19.02
CA VAL A 342 14.01 -4.29 -18.46
C VAL A 342 15.01 -5.43 -18.34
N PHE A 343 16.26 -5.07 -18.17
CA PHE A 343 17.32 -5.98 -17.80
C PHE A 343 18.11 -5.45 -16.60
N TRP A 344 18.73 -6.36 -15.85
CA TRP A 344 19.59 -6.01 -14.74
C TRP A 344 20.98 -5.64 -15.25
N ASP A 345 21.37 -4.38 -15.08
CA ASP A 345 22.70 -3.88 -15.42
C ASP A 345 23.55 -3.77 -14.16
N PHE A 346 24.47 -4.71 -13.98
CA PHE A 346 25.40 -4.76 -12.84
C PHE A 346 26.36 -3.54 -12.77
N SER A 347 26.52 -2.77 -13.85
CA SER A 347 27.46 -1.63 -13.88
C SER A 347 26.90 -0.34 -13.29
N LEU A 348 25.58 -0.25 -13.09
CA LEU A 348 24.92 0.92 -12.53
C LEU A 348 25.13 1.02 -11.01
N ASN A 349 24.89 2.21 -10.46
CA ASN A 349 24.94 2.50 -9.01
C ASN A 349 26.24 2.03 -8.33
N ASP A 350 27.40 2.43 -8.86
CA ASP A 350 28.73 2.04 -8.33
C ASP A 350 28.95 0.52 -8.20
N GLY A 351 28.35 -0.26 -9.10
CA GLY A 351 28.42 -1.72 -9.10
C GLY A 351 27.39 -2.41 -8.21
N ALA A 352 26.42 -1.66 -7.66
CA ALA A 352 25.26 -2.22 -6.97
C ALA A 352 24.24 -2.83 -7.95
N GLY A 353 24.21 -2.33 -9.18
CA GLY A 353 23.28 -2.74 -10.21
C GLY A 353 21.96 -1.95 -10.19
N ASP A 354 21.28 -1.93 -11.33
CA ASP A 354 19.93 -1.37 -11.46
C ASP A 354 19.20 -1.94 -12.70
N TRP A 355 17.88 -1.72 -12.76
CA TRP A 355 17.08 -2.03 -13.94
C TRP A 355 17.28 -0.98 -15.04
N SER A 356 17.64 -1.43 -16.24
CA SER A 356 17.77 -0.59 -17.43
C SER A 356 16.86 -1.07 -18.55
N THR A 357 16.47 -0.14 -19.43
CA THR A 357 15.61 -0.40 -20.60
C THR A 357 16.41 -0.40 -21.91
N GLU A 358 17.71 -0.14 -21.83
CA GLU A 358 18.58 -0.07 -23.00
C GLU A 358 18.63 -1.41 -23.75
N GLY A 359 18.54 -1.35 -25.08
CA GLY A 359 18.52 -2.55 -25.93
C GLY A 359 17.20 -3.35 -25.88
N CYS A 360 16.26 -3.03 -24.98
CA CYS A 360 15.01 -3.76 -24.79
C CYS A 360 13.78 -2.97 -25.28
N ARG A 361 12.83 -3.67 -25.90
CA ARG A 361 11.52 -3.12 -26.28
C ARG A 361 10.37 -4.07 -25.96
N ASN A 362 9.21 -3.50 -25.70
CA ASN A 362 8.01 -4.24 -25.33
C ASN A 362 7.18 -4.54 -26.58
N GLU A 363 6.69 -5.76 -26.67
CA GLU A 363 5.70 -6.22 -27.63
C GLU A 363 4.52 -6.75 -26.82
N SER A 364 3.45 -5.94 -26.73
CA SER A 364 2.28 -6.31 -25.92
C SER A 364 1.56 -7.50 -26.53
N VAL A 365 1.36 -8.56 -25.72
CA VAL A 365 0.47 -9.66 -26.04
C VAL A 365 -0.81 -9.46 -25.21
N SER A 366 -1.99 -9.80 -25.74
CA SER A 366 -3.23 -9.71 -24.98
C SER A 366 -3.20 -10.63 -23.75
N ASP A 367 -4.04 -10.35 -22.74
CA ASP A 367 -4.28 -11.23 -21.58
C ASP A 367 -3.16 -11.35 -20.53
N GLY A 368 -2.49 -10.24 -20.18
CA GLY A 368 -1.55 -10.22 -19.05
C GLY A 368 -0.19 -10.89 -19.33
N VAL A 369 0.08 -11.17 -20.60
CA VAL A 369 1.36 -11.70 -21.09
C VAL A 369 2.15 -10.59 -21.78
N VAL A 370 3.43 -10.46 -21.46
CA VAL A 370 4.32 -9.43 -22.02
C VAL A 370 5.45 -10.13 -22.75
N ARG A 371 5.64 -9.78 -24.04
CA ARG A 371 6.79 -10.22 -24.82
C ARG A 371 7.83 -9.11 -24.85
N CYS A 372 9.06 -9.44 -24.55
CA CYS A 372 10.20 -8.54 -24.57
C CYS A 372 11.15 -8.95 -25.69
N LEU A 373 11.68 -7.96 -26.40
CA LEU A 373 12.68 -8.14 -27.45
C LEU A 373 13.93 -7.34 -27.06
N CYS A 374 15.02 -8.02 -26.76
CA CYS A 374 16.28 -7.41 -26.34
C CYS A 374 17.43 -7.85 -27.25
N ASP A 375 18.43 -6.99 -27.46
CA ASP A 375 19.56 -7.22 -28.37
C ASP A 375 20.82 -7.77 -27.67
N HIS A 376 20.70 -8.20 -26.41
CA HIS A 376 21.80 -8.73 -25.60
C HIS A 376 21.34 -9.94 -24.77
N LEU A 377 22.27 -10.56 -24.04
CA LEU A 377 22.01 -11.64 -23.08
C LEU A 377 22.40 -11.21 -21.67
N THR A 378 21.40 -11.07 -20.81
CA THR A 378 21.51 -10.63 -19.41
C THR A 378 20.36 -11.23 -18.58
N SER A 379 20.07 -10.68 -17.41
CA SER A 379 18.89 -11.02 -16.59
C SER A 379 17.72 -10.11 -16.93
N PHE A 380 16.63 -10.66 -17.47
CA PHE A 380 15.45 -9.93 -17.94
C PHE A 380 14.25 -10.05 -16.99
N ALA A 381 13.47 -8.96 -16.90
CA ALA A 381 12.20 -8.92 -16.18
C ALA A 381 11.25 -7.88 -16.79
N VAL A 382 10.03 -7.80 -16.26
CA VAL A 382 9.03 -6.79 -16.59
C VAL A 382 8.69 -5.98 -15.35
N ILE A 383 8.84 -4.67 -15.44
CA ILE A 383 8.37 -3.73 -14.43
C ILE A 383 6.95 -3.29 -14.79
N VAL A 384 6.11 -3.14 -13.78
CA VAL A 384 4.71 -2.73 -13.92
C VAL A 384 4.34 -1.61 -12.96
N ASP A 385 3.37 -0.79 -13.37
CA ASP A 385 2.74 0.20 -12.52
C ASP A 385 1.44 -0.38 -11.95
N ILE A 386 1.42 -0.60 -10.63
CA ILE A 386 0.28 -1.16 -9.90
C ILE A 386 -0.53 -0.01 -9.31
N TYR A 387 -1.75 0.14 -9.81
CA TYR A 387 -2.70 1.13 -9.33
C TYR A 387 -3.67 0.47 -8.35
N GLY A 388 -3.74 1.00 -7.12
CA GLY A 388 -4.66 0.56 -6.09
C GLY A 388 -5.02 1.74 -5.20
N GLN A 389 -6.26 1.79 -4.68
CA GLN A 389 -6.64 2.81 -3.70
C GLN A 389 -5.90 2.57 -2.39
N GLN A 390 -4.66 3.07 -2.27
CA GLN A 390 -4.02 3.20 -0.97
C GLN A 390 -4.78 4.30 -0.22
N GLU A 391 -5.62 3.90 0.73
CA GLU A 391 -6.32 4.83 1.60
C GLU A 391 -5.25 5.69 2.31
N ASN A 392 -5.20 6.97 2.00
CA ASN A 392 -4.28 7.89 2.66
C ASN A 392 -4.61 7.94 4.15
N VAL A 393 -3.89 7.16 4.96
CA VAL A 393 -4.11 7.00 6.41
C VAL A 393 -4.21 8.37 7.10
N PHE A 394 -3.40 9.33 6.67
CA PHE A 394 -3.45 10.71 7.14
C PHE A 394 -4.81 11.40 6.92
N LEU A 395 -5.37 11.31 5.71
CA LEU A 395 -6.68 11.88 5.38
C LEU A 395 -7.82 11.14 6.11
N SER A 396 -7.69 9.82 6.25
CA SER A 396 -8.65 8.99 6.98
C SER A 396 -8.72 9.39 8.47
N VAL A 397 -7.58 9.56 9.13
CA VAL A 397 -7.51 10.01 10.54
C VAL A 397 -8.11 11.40 10.72
N ILE A 398 -7.76 12.36 9.86
CA ILE A 398 -8.27 13.74 9.94
C ILE A 398 -9.79 13.77 9.73
N SER A 399 -10.29 13.05 8.73
CA SER A 399 -11.72 13.01 8.42
C SER A 399 -12.53 12.39 9.56
N LYS A 400 -12.08 11.27 10.14
CA LYS A 400 -12.74 10.59 11.27
C LYS A 400 -12.76 11.46 12.53
N LEU A 401 -11.61 12.03 12.93
CA LEU A 401 -11.53 12.89 14.10
C LEU A 401 -12.37 14.17 13.93
N GLY A 402 -12.27 14.82 12.77
CA GLY A 402 -13.03 16.03 12.47
C GLY A 402 -14.54 15.77 12.45
N CYS A 403 -14.98 14.70 11.78
CA CYS A 403 -16.39 14.33 11.74
C CYS A 403 -16.93 14.00 13.14
N ALA A 404 -16.18 13.30 13.99
CA ALA A 404 -16.59 12.99 15.35
C ALA A 404 -16.85 14.26 16.18
N VAL A 405 -15.92 15.23 16.13
CA VAL A 405 -16.09 16.53 16.79
C VAL A 405 -17.29 17.29 16.23
N SER A 406 -17.47 17.30 14.91
CA SER A 406 -18.61 17.95 14.24
C SER A 406 -19.95 17.32 14.60
N VAL A 407 -20.03 15.99 14.74
CA VAL A 407 -21.24 15.28 15.17
C VAL A 407 -21.65 15.74 16.57
N VAL A 408 -20.73 15.76 17.54
CA VAL A 408 -21.00 16.24 18.90
C VAL A 408 -21.49 17.68 18.88
N ALA A 409 -20.82 18.56 18.11
CA ALA A 409 -21.20 19.96 17.97
C ALA A 409 -22.61 20.15 17.35
N LEU A 410 -22.96 19.36 16.33
CA LEU A 410 -24.28 19.37 15.70
C LEU A 410 -25.37 18.86 16.63
N ILE A 411 -25.11 17.82 17.43
CA ILE A 411 -26.06 17.32 18.43
C ILE A 411 -26.37 18.40 19.47
N ILE A 412 -25.35 19.06 20.03
CA ILE A 412 -25.55 20.16 20.99
C ILE A 412 -26.36 21.30 20.34
N THR A 413 -26.05 21.63 19.09
CA THR A 413 -26.78 22.64 18.31
C THR A 413 -28.26 22.26 18.19
N LEU A 414 -28.57 21.04 17.74
CA LEU A 414 -29.94 20.56 17.58
C LEU A 414 -30.70 20.53 18.90
N VAL A 415 -30.12 19.98 19.97
CA VAL A 415 -30.75 19.94 21.30
C VAL A 415 -31.11 21.35 21.78
N THR A 416 -30.18 22.30 21.62
CA THR A 416 -30.39 23.71 22.00
C THR A 416 -31.58 24.34 21.28
N TYR A 417 -31.66 24.16 19.96
CA TYR A 417 -32.70 24.74 19.13
C TYR A 417 -34.06 24.04 19.29
N LEU A 418 -34.07 22.73 19.55
CA LEU A 418 -35.29 21.94 19.78
C LEU A 418 -35.90 22.21 21.16
N TYR A 419 -35.07 22.44 22.18
CA TYR A 419 -35.52 22.76 23.53
C TYR A 419 -36.29 24.09 23.60
N SER A 420 -35.79 25.13 22.91
CA SER A 420 -36.40 26.45 22.97
C SER A 420 -37.35 26.73 21.81
N LYS A 421 -38.66 26.68 22.09
CA LYS A 421 -39.71 27.13 21.15
C LYS A 421 -39.46 28.56 20.64
N LYS A 422 -38.89 29.44 21.49
CA LYS A 422 -38.58 30.84 21.16
C LYS A 422 -37.53 30.96 20.05
N LEU A 423 -36.51 30.09 20.04
CA LEU A 423 -35.51 30.07 18.97
C LEU A 423 -36.04 29.37 17.71
N ARG A 424 -36.76 28.24 17.87
CA ARG A 424 -37.30 27.45 16.75
C ARG A 424 -38.38 28.17 15.93
N SER A 425 -39.10 29.13 16.51
CA SER A 425 -40.21 29.81 15.83
C SER A 425 -39.77 30.71 14.66
N LYS A 426 -38.48 31.04 14.56
CA LYS A 426 -37.96 31.97 13.55
C LYS A 426 -37.58 31.21 12.27
N GLN A 427 -38.00 31.74 11.11
CA GLN A 427 -37.79 31.09 9.81
C GLN A 427 -36.32 30.73 9.49
N PRO A 428 -35.32 31.61 9.68
CA PRO A 428 -33.92 31.25 9.42
C PRO A 428 -33.41 30.08 10.29
N GLN A 429 -33.88 30.00 11.54
CA GLN A 429 -33.51 28.93 12.46
C GLN A 429 -34.11 27.57 12.05
N GLN A 430 -35.32 27.54 11.48
CA GLN A 430 -35.93 26.30 10.99
C GLN A 430 -35.15 25.69 9.81
N ILE A 431 -34.67 26.56 8.91
CA ILE A 431 -33.81 26.17 7.79
C ILE A 431 -32.47 25.63 8.32
N GLN A 432 -31.85 26.35 9.27
CA GLN A 432 -30.60 25.94 9.90
C GLN A 432 -30.71 24.57 10.60
N ILE A 433 -31.81 24.32 11.32
CA ILE A 433 -32.06 23.03 11.98
C ILE A 433 -32.12 21.90 10.94
N SER A 434 -32.77 22.14 9.81
CA SER A 434 -32.91 21.13 8.75
C SER A 434 -31.56 20.84 8.07
N LEU A 435 -30.74 21.87 7.84
CA LEU A 435 -29.36 21.71 7.38
C LEU A 435 -28.52 20.91 8.39
N CYS A 436 -28.66 21.18 9.69
CA CYS A 436 -27.96 20.43 10.74
C CYS A 436 -28.37 18.95 10.76
N PHE A 437 -29.65 18.63 10.52
CA PHE A 437 -30.09 17.24 10.40
C PHE A 437 -29.48 16.54 9.18
N ALA A 438 -29.44 17.20 8.01
CA ALA A 438 -28.84 16.64 6.81
C ALA A 438 -27.32 16.36 6.99
N LEU A 439 -26.59 17.30 7.59
CA LEU A 439 -25.16 17.13 7.88
C LEU A 439 -24.89 16.10 8.98
N LEU A 440 -25.73 16.04 10.01
CA LEU A 440 -25.61 15.02 11.06
C LEU A 440 -25.80 13.62 10.46
N ALA A 441 -26.81 13.44 9.59
CA ALA A 441 -27.01 12.18 8.87
C ALA A 441 -25.78 11.84 8.01
N LEU A 442 -25.25 12.79 7.24
CA LEU A 442 -24.05 12.60 6.43
C LEU A 442 -22.86 12.12 7.28
N TYR A 443 -22.55 12.79 8.39
CA TYR A 443 -21.39 12.45 9.22
C TYR A 443 -21.57 11.18 10.03
N LEU A 444 -22.78 10.87 10.51
CA LEU A 444 -23.05 9.61 11.20
C LEU A 444 -22.90 8.43 10.24
N VAL A 445 -23.46 8.53 9.03
CA VAL A 445 -23.33 7.46 8.02
C VAL A 445 -21.89 7.33 7.56
N PHE A 446 -21.15 8.43 7.40
CA PHE A 446 -19.73 8.39 7.08
C PHE A 446 -18.92 7.66 8.17
N LEU A 447 -19.08 8.03 9.45
CA LEU A 447 -18.31 7.45 10.56
C LEU A 447 -18.62 5.98 10.81
N VAL A 448 -19.90 5.58 10.72
CA VAL A 448 -20.34 4.22 11.02
C VAL A 448 -20.22 3.30 9.80
N GLY A 449 -20.44 3.85 8.61
CA GLY A 449 -20.72 3.07 7.41
C GLY A 449 -19.56 2.91 6.44
N ILE A 450 -18.56 3.80 6.43
CA ILE A 450 -17.55 3.77 5.36
C ILE A 450 -16.65 2.54 5.39
N GLU A 451 -16.45 1.95 6.57
CA GLU A 451 -15.69 0.71 6.79
C GLU A 451 -16.59 -0.56 6.73
N ALA A 452 -17.90 -0.41 6.58
CA ALA A 452 -18.86 -1.52 6.57
C ALA A 452 -18.97 -2.19 5.18
N ILE A 453 -17.83 -2.66 4.67
CA ILE A 453 -17.70 -3.27 3.32
C ILE A 453 -18.44 -4.61 3.25
N SER A 454 -18.60 -5.31 4.38
CA SER A 454 -19.33 -6.58 4.47
C SER A 454 -20.47 -6.49 5.50
N PRO A 455 -21.71 -6.93 5.18
CA PRO A 455 -22.17 -7.54 3.92
C PRO A 455 -22.43 -6.52 2.80
N ARG A 456 -22.37 -6.97 1.53
CA ARG A 456 -22.54 -6.14 0.30
C ARG A 456 -23.81 -5.28 0.31
N ALA A 457 -24.92 -5.81 0.82
CA ALA A 457 -26.17 -5.06 0.96
C ALA A 457 -26.04 -3.87 1.94
N GLY A 458 -25.24 -4.00 3.00
CA GLY A 458 -24.96 -2.91 3.94
C GLY A 458 -24.19 -1.78 3.27
N CYS A 459 -23.18 -2.11 2.48
CA CYS A 459 -22.37 -1.13 1.75
C CYS A 459 -23.19 -0.32 0.73
N ILE A 460 -24.11 -0.96 0.02
CA ILE A 460 -25.06 -0.28 -0.88
C ILE A 460 -25.94 0.71 -0.09
N VAL A 461 -26.48 0.30 1.06
CA VAL A 461 -27.31 1.18 1.91
C VAL A 461 -26.51 2.39 2.37
N VAL A 462 -25.26 2.19 2.82
CA VAL A 462 -24.36 3.28 3.21
C VAL A 462 -24.12 4.23 2.03
N ALA A 463 -23.76 3.71 0.85
CA ALA A 463 -23.49 4.51 -0.34
C ALA A 463 -24.71 5.38 -0.73
N VAL A 464 -25.91 4.79 -0.71
CA VAL A 464 -27.18 5.49 -0.97
C VAL A 464 -27.44 6.59 0.05
N LEU A 465 -27.22 6.31 1.34
CA LEU A 465 -27.43 7.27 2.42
C LEU A 465 -26.44 8.43 2.37
N ILE A 466 -25.16 8.17 2.05
CA ILE A 466 -24.15 9.22 1.85
C ILE A 466 -24.53 10.09 0.66
N HIS A 467 -24.91 9.48 -0.47
CA HIS A 467 -25.33 10.20 -1.67
C HIS A 467 -26.54 11.11 -1.37
N TYR A 468 -27.59 10.55 -0.77
CA TYR A 468 -28.79 11.29 -0.40
C TYR A 468 -28.51 12.44 0.58
N SER A 469 -27.80 12.14 1.67
CA SER A 469 -27.51 13.13 2.72
C SER A 469 -26.65 14.27 2.19
N THR A 470 -25.73 13.96 1.27
CA THR A 470 -24.92 14.97 0.58
C THR A 470 -25.80 15.90 -0.25
N LEU A 471 -26.59 15.37 -1.18
CA LEU A 471 -27.49 16.18 -2.02
C LEU A 471 -28.51 16.97 -1.18
N ALA A 472 -29.01 16.39 -0.10
CA ALA A 472 -29.91 17.08 0.83
C ALA A 472 -29.23 18.26 1.53
N SER A 473 -27.98 18.09 2.00
CA SER A 473 -27.21 19.20 2.60
C SER A 473 -27.00 20.35 1.62
N ILE A 474 -26.71 20.02 0.35
CA ILE A 474 -26.54 20.98 -0.74
C ILE A 474 -27.85 21.70 -1.06
N ALA A 475 -28.97 20.96 -1.12
CA ALA A 475 -30.29 21.56 -1.36
C ALA A 475 -30.71 22.50 -0.22
N TRP A 476 -30.42 22.14 1.04
CA TRP A 476 -30.68 23.00 2.19
C TRP A 476 -29.84 24.27 2.18
N MET A 477 -28.62 24.24 1.66
CA MET A 477 -27.88 25.48 1.39
C MET A 477 -28.57 26.38 0.38
N ALA A 478 -29.08 25.82 -0.71
CA ALA A 478 -29.79 26.60 -1.72
C ALA A 478 -31.00 27.31 -1.10
N VAL A 479 -31.70 26.63 -0.21
CA VAL A 479 -32.80 27.20 0.58
C VAL A 479 -32.31 28.30 1.52
N GLU A 480 -31.17 28.11 2.20
CA GLU A 480 -30.56 29.13 3.04
C GLU A 480 -30.18 30.39 2.24
N ALA A 481 -29.52 30.23 1.08
CA ALA A 481 -29.17 31.31 0.18
C ALA A 481 -30.43 32.05 -0.31
N THR A 482 -31.47 31.31 -0.72
CA THR A 482 -32.76 31.88 -1.13
C THR A 482 -33.42 32.67 0.00
N ASN A 483 -33.36 32.15 1.23
CA ASN A 483 -33.90 32.84 2.40
C ASN A 483 -33.17 34.16 2.66
N MET A 484 -31.84 34.21 2.49
CA MET A 484 -31.07 35.44 2.57
C MET A 484 -31.45 36.44 1.46
N TYR A 485 -31.64 35.96 0.23
CA TYR A 485 -32.11 36.80 -0.88
C TYR A 485 -33.47 37.45 -0.60
N LEU A 486 -34.44 36.66 -0.12
CA LEU A 486 -35.77 37.16 0.23
C LEU A 486 -35.73 38.18 1.36
N LEU A 487 -34.87 37.97 2.37
CA LEU A 487 -34.77 38.85 3.52
C LEU A 487 -34.15 40.22 3.19
N PHE A 488 -33.17 40.28 2.28
CA PHE A 488 -32.38 41.50 2.05
C PHE A 488 -32.55 42.16 0.69
N VAL A 489 -32.77 41.39 -0.38
CA VAL A 489 -32.89 41.94 -1.73
C VAL A 489 -34.33 42.33 -2.04
N ARG A 490 -35.29 41.45 -1.71
CA ARG A 490 -36.72 41.64 -2.04
C ARG A 490 -37.53 42.42 -0.99
N VAL A 491 -36.87 43.17 -0.10
CA VAL A 491 -37.40 44.12 0.92
C VAL A 491 -38.84 43.85 1.39
N LEU A 492 -38.98 43.24 2.57
CA LEU A 492 -40.09 43.41 3.55
C LEU A 492 -41.50 43.65 2.98
N ASN A 493 -42.09 42.69 2.25
CA ASN A 493 -43.54 42.43 2.24
C ASN A 493 -43.99 41.21 1.42
N ALA A 494 -43.09 40.53 0.70
CA ALA A 494 -43.39 39.22 0.10
C ALA A 494 -43.13 38.08 1.09
N ARG A 495 -43.87 38.02 2.21
CA ARG A 495 -43.80 36.85 3.11
C ARG A 495 -44.49 35.68 2.41
N VAL A 496 -43.71 34.86 1.71
CA VAL A 496 -44.23 33.68 1.00
C VAL A 496 -44.90 32.77 2.02
N SER A 497 -46.22 32.60 1.90
CA SER A 497 -46.99 31.75 2.80
C SER A 497 -46.43 30.33 2.80
N ARG A 498 -46.17 29.80 4.00
CA ARG A 498 -45.62 28.46 4.25
C ARG A 498 -44.29 28.20 3.51
N PHE A 499 -43.42 29.21 3.38
CA PHE A 499 -42.11 29.09 2.71
C PHE A 499 -41.31 27.87 3.16
N VAL A 500 -41.11 27.70 4.48
CA VAL A 500 -40.30 26.59 5.03
C VAL A 500 -40.88 25.23 4.65
N LEU A 501 -42.21 25.08 4.64
CA LEU A 501 -42.86 23.83 4.22
C LEU A 501 -42.60 23.53 2.73
N LYS A 502 -42.81 24.52 1.86
CA LYS A 502 -42.56 24.37 0.41
C LYS A 502 -41.08 24.08 0.12
N ALA A 503 -40.18 24.78 0.80
CA ALA A 503 -38.75 24.57 0.70
C ALA A 503 -38.33 23.18 1.24
N SER A 504 -38.96 22.70 2.31
CA SER A 504 -38.69 21.36 2.86
C SER A 504 -39.07 20.26 1.87
N ILE A 505 -40.23 20.39 1.21
CA ILE A 505 -40.66 19.43 0.18
C ILE A 505 -39.65 19.39 -0.97
N ALA A 506 -39.15 20.55 -1.41
CA ALA A 506 -38.15 20.61 -2.47
C ALA A 506 -36.77 20.08 -2.02
N ALA A 507 -36.27 20.53 -0.87
CA ALA A 507 -34.92 20.22 -0.40
C ALA A 507 -34.73 18.77 0.05
N TRP A 508 -35.77 18.11 0.55
CA TRP A 508 -35.73 16.67 0.85
C TRP A 508 -36.17 15.81 -0.33
N GLY A 509 -37.12 16.30 -1.15
CA GLY A 509 -37.72 15.54 -2.24
C GLY A 509 -36.84 15.46 -3.49
N LEU A 510 -36.21 16.57 -3.92
CA LEU A 510 -35.39 16.57 -5.13
C LEU A 510 -34.18 15.61 -5.02
N PRO A 511 -33.39 15.61 -3.92
CA PRO A 511 -32.36 14.59 -3.71
C PRO A 511 -32.88 13.15 -3.74
N LEU A 512 -34.06 12.93 -3.15
CA LEU A 512 -34.66 11.60 -3.09
C LEU A 512 -35.01 11.09 -4.50
N VAL A 513 -35.58 11.95 -5.34
CA VAL A 513 -35.90 11.62 -6.74
C VAL A 513 -34.65 11.23 -7.52
N ILE A 514 -33.55 11.98 -7.38
CA ILE A 514 -32.28 11.69 -8.07
C ILE A 514 -31.77 10.29 -7.67
N VAL A 515 -31.72 10.01 -6.37
CA VAL A 515 -31.24 8.72 -5.85
C VAL A 515 -32.14 7.55 -6.30
N ILE A 516 -33.46 7.73 -6.28
CA ILE A 516 -34.43 6.72 -6.75
C ILE A 516 -34.23 6.43 -8.24
N ILE A 517 -34.03 7.46 -9.09
CA ILE A 517 -33.81 7.26 -10.53
C ILE A 517 -32.57 6.40 -10.76
N ILE A 518 -31.47 6.68 -10.06
CA ILE A 518 -30.22 5.91 -10.23
C ILE A 518 -30.41 4.47 -9.74
N LEU A 519 -31.04 4.27 -8.57
CA LEU A 519 -31.34 2.93 -8.06
C LEU A 519 -32.25 2.12 -8.99
N ALA A 520 -33.25 2.76 -9.60
CA ALA A 520 -34.20 2.12 -10.51
C ALA A 520 -33.58 1.83 -11.88
N ALA A 521 -32.67 2.69 -12.35
CA ALA A 521 -31.99 2.50 -13.62
C ALA A 521 -30.89 1.42 -13.52
N ASP A 522 -30.04 1.50 -12.50
CA ASP A 522 -28.96 0.57 -12.27
C ASP A 522 -28.44 0.68 -10.82
N TYR A 523 -28.87 -0.24 -9.95
CA TYR A 523 -28.40 -0.28 -8.57
C TYR A 523 -26.92 -0.67 -8.45
N SER A 524 -26.35 -1.33 -9.48
CA SER A 524 -24.94 -1.79 -9.47
C SER A 524 -23.94 -0.62 -9.43
N GLN A 525 -24.41 0.60 -9.71
CA GLN A 525 -23.66 1.84 -9.56
C GLN A 525 -23.29 2.15 -8.10
N TYR A 526 -24.03 1.61 -7.13
CA TYR A 526 -23.74 1.71 -5.68
C TYR A 526 -23.00 0.49 -5.13
N ASP A 527 -22.76 -0.50 -5.97
CA ASP A 527 -22.34 -1.83 -5.56
C ASP A 527 -20.85 -2.05 -5.82
N SER A 528 -19.99 -1.52 -4.94
CA SER A 528 -18.53 -1.61 -5.04
C SER A 528 -17.96 -2.60 -4.02
N PRO A 529 -16.96 -3.42 -4.39
CA PRO A 529 -16.34 -4.36 -3.47
C PRO A 529 -15.46 -3.70 -2.40
N ASN A 530 -15.04 -2.43 -2.60
CA ASN A 530 -13.91 -1.84 -1.86
C ASN A 530 -14.25 -0.60 -1.06
N TYR A 531 -15.38 0.03 -1.37
CA TYR A 531 -15.78 1.28 -0.74
C TYR A 531 -17.30 1.45 -0.83
N CYS A 532 -17.89 2.08 0.18
CA CYS A 532 -19.33 2.29 0.24
C CYS A 532 -19.70 3.67 -0.31
N PHE A 533 -19.45 3.85 -1.61
CA PHE A 533 -19.70 5.10 -2.33
C PHE A 533 -20.10 4.82 -3.79
N LEU A 534 -20.63 5.85 -4.46
CA LEU A 534 -21.04 5.77 -5.86
C LEU A 534 -19.82 5.55 -6.78
N LYS A 535 -19.90 4.57 -7.69
CA LYS A 535 -18.79 4.22 -8.60
C LYS A 535 -18.39 5.39 -9.52
N PRO A 536 -17.10 5.49 -9.91
CA PRO A 536 -16.65 6.37 -10.98
C PRO A 536 -17.40 6.09 -12.29
N GLY A 537 -17.78 7.14 -13.00
CA GLY A 537 -18.52 7.04 -14.27
C GLY A 537 -19.74 7.96 -14.34
N ASN A 538 -20.67 7.65 -15.24
CA ASN A 538 -21.80 8.54 -15.54
C ASN A 538 -22.69 8.82 -14.31
N ALA A 539 -22.85 7.84 -13.41
CA ALA A 539 -23.68 8.01 -12.22
C ALA A 539 -23.14 9.10 -11.27
N ILE A 540 -21.83 9.14 -11.00
CA ILE A 540 -21.23 10.18 -10.16
C ILE A 540 -21.21 11.55 -10.85
N TYR A 541 -20.95 11.61 -12.16
CA TYR A 541 -20.94 12.87 -12.89
C TYR A 541 -22.33 13.51 -12.95
N PHE A 542 -23.34 12.78 -13.41
CA PHE A 542 -24.70 13.32 -13.60
C PHE A 542 -25.56 13.27 -12.34
N GLY A 543 -25.35 12.29 -11.47
CA GLY A 543 -26.14 12.09 -10.26
C GLY A 543 -25.68 12.94 -9.07
N GLN A 544 -24.39 13.25 -8.99
CA GLN A 544 -23.79 13.92 -7.83
C GLN A 544 -23.11 15.24 -8.20
N LEU A 545 -22.10 15.21 -9.08
CA LEU A 545 -21.27 16.39 -9.35
C LEU A 545 -22.02 17.50 -10.10
N LEU A 546 -22.83 17.15 -11.10
CA LEU A 546 -23.62 18.12 -11.85
C LEU A 546 -24.65 18.85 -10.95
N PRO A 547 -25.49 18.17 -10.14
CA PRO A 547 -26.37 18.84 -9.18
C PRO A 547 -25.62 19.76 -8.21
N ILE A 548 -24.48 19.32 -7.68
CA ILE A 548 -23.64 20.13 -6.80
C ILE A 548 -23.16 21.39 -7.52
N GLY A 549 -22.60 21.25 -8.72
CA GLY A 549 -22.12 22.37 -9.54
C GLY A 549 -23.22 23.40 -9.83
N LEU A 550 -24.43 22.94 -10.20
CA LEU A 550 -25.57 23.82 -10.47
C LEU A 550 -26.02 24.60 -9.21
N VAL A 551 -26.08 23.93 -8.06
CA VAL A 551 -26.44 24.60 -6.80
C VAL A 551 -25.36 25.55 -6.32
N LEU A 552 -24.08 25.22 -6.47
CA LEU A 552 -22.98 26.12 -6.14
C LEU A 552 -23.01 27.38 -7.00
N LEU A 553 -23.23 27.24 -8.31
CA LEU A 553 -23.38 28.37 -9.22
C LEU A 553 -24.57 29.26 -8.79
N PHE A 554 -25.71 28.66 -8.47
CA PHE A 554 -26.88 29.38 -7.96
C PHE A 554 -26.56 30.14 -6.65
N ASN A 555 -25.92 29.48 -5.69
CA ASN A 555 -25.55 30.08 -4.42
C ASN A 555 -24.57 31.25 -4.61
N PHE A 556 -23.61 31.12 -5.52
CA PHE A 556 -22.66 32.19 -5.85
C PHE A 556 -23.36 33.43 -6.43
N VAL A 557 -24.32 33.23 -7.35
CA VAL A 557 -25.13 34.33 -7.91
C VAL A 557 -25.93 35.02 -6.80
N VAL A 558 -26.63 34.24 -5.97
CA VAL A 558 -27.44 34.78 -4.86
C VAL A 558 -26.58 35.54 -3.85
N PHE A 559 -25.45 34.96 -3.45
CA PHE A 559 -24.48 35.59 -2.55
C PHE A 559 -24.02 36.95 -3.10
N THR A 560 -23.67 37.01 -4.39
CA THR A 560 -23.26 38.24 -5.06
C THR A 560 -24.36 39.30 -5.02
N LEU A 561 -25.62 38.93 -5.28
CA LEU A 561 -26.76 39.86 -5.23
C LEU A 561 -26.99 40.41 -3.81
N VAL A 562 -26.93 39.54 -2.80
CA VAL A 562 -27.06 39.93 -1.38
C VAL A 562 -25.92 40.86 -0.98
N MET A 563 -24.66 40.53 -1.33
CA MET A 563 -23.49 41.39 -1.05
C MET A 563 -23.62 42.78 -1.68
N ARG A 564 -24.01 42.85 -2.97
CA ARG A 564 -24.22 44.14 -3.65
C ARG A 564 -25.28 44.96 -2.94
N LYS A 565 -26.42 44.35 -2.60
CA LYS A 565 -27.50 45.05 -1.89
C LYS A 565 -27.07 45.53 -0.51
N LEU A 566 -26.35 44.71 0.27
CA LEU A 566 -25.86 45.08 1.60
C LEU A 566 -24.81 46.19 1.56
N THR A 567 -23.93 46.17 0.56
CA THR A 567 -22.90 47.18 0.36
C THR A 567 -23.51 48.52 -0.06
N CYS A 568 -24.52 48.50 -0.94
CA CYS A 568 -25.30 49.68 -1.31
C CYS A 568 -26.14 50.20 -0.14
N ALA A 569 -26.78 49.32 0.62
CA ALA A 569 -27.63 49.68 1.76
C ALA A 569 -26.84 50.26 2.95
N ARG A 570 -25.58 49.83 3.15
CA ARG A 570 -24.66 50.45 4.13
C ARG A 570 -24.43 51.94 3.88
N LYS A 571 -24.51 52.41 2.63
CA LYS A 571 -24.40 53.84 2.29
C LYS A 571 -25.67 54.65 2.60
N THR A 572 -26.84 54.01 2.69
CA THR A 572 -28.13 54.69 2.88
C THR A 572 -28.66 54.59 4.33
N ILE A 573 -28.22 53.61 5.11
CA ILE A 573 -28.73 53.29 6.46
C ILE A 573 -27.80 53.83 7.56
N SER A 574 -27.27 55.04 7.40
CA SER A 574 -26.56 55.75 8.49
C SER A 574 -27.50 56.53 9.43
N SER A 575 -28.82 56.53 9.18
CA SER A 575 -29.77 57.49 9.78
C SER A 575 -30.84 56.95 10.75
N SER A 576 -30.86 55.67 11.16
CA SER A 576 -31.93 55.12 12.03
C SER A 576 -31.50 54.82 13.49
N SER A 577 -32.41 55.09 14.43
CA SER A 577 -32.21 55.26 15.87
C SER A 577 -32.24 53.99 16.74
N ASP A 578 -32.56 52.80 16.21
CA ASP A 578 -32.45 51.54 16.97
C ASP A 578 -31.14 50.80 16.66
N ARG A 579 -30.08 51.19 17.35
CA ARG A 579 -28.73 50.61 17.17
C ARG A 579 -28.64 49.15 17.64
N SER A 580 -29.43 48.72 18.64
CA SER A 580 -29.24 47.41 19.29
C SER A 580 -29.84 46.26 18.49
N GLY A 581 -31.09 46.37 18.03
CA GLY A 581 -31.75 45.35 17.20
C GLY A 581 -31.13 45.25 15.80
N ARG A 582 -30.62 46.37 15.28
CA ARG A 582 -29.89 46.45 14.00
C ARG A 582 -28.58 45.68 14.04
N GLN A 583 -27.77 45.85 15.09
CA GLN A 583 -26.48 45.18 15.23
C GLN A 583 -26.64 43.67 15.41
N GLU A 584 -27.71 43.24 16.09
CA GLU A 584 -28.04 41.82 16.24
C GLU A 584 -28.49 41.18 14.91
N THR A 585 -29.31 41.87 14.12
CA THR A 585 -29.75 41.40 12.81
C THR A 585 -28.58 41.30 11.82
N ILE A 586 -27.67 42.29 11.83
CA ILE A 586 -26.44 42.27 11.02
C ILE A 586 -25.52 41.11 11.42
N ARG A 587 -25.42 40.80 12.71
CA ARG A 587 -24.58 39.69 13.19
C ARG A 587 -25.12 38.32 12.77
N ARG A 588 -26.44 38.12 12.85
CA ARG A 588 -27.08 36.88 12.36
C ARG A 588 -26.89 36.70 10.86
N LEU A 589 -26.97 37.80 10.11
CA LEU A 589 -26.67 37.83 8.69
C LEU A 589 -25.21 37.46 8.40
N GLN A 590 -24.24 38.08 9.09
CA GLN A 590 -22.82 37.73 8.94
C GLN A 590 -22.55 36.25 9.19
N ASN A 591 -23.21 35.67 10.19
CA ASN A 591 -23.07 34.25 10.48
C ASN A 591 -23.65 33.36 9.36
N ALA A 592 -24.83 33.68 8.83
CA ALA A 592 -25.43 32.92 7.72
C ALA A 592 -24.60 33.04 6.42
N LEU A 593 -24.06 34.22 6.15
CA LEU A 593 -23.15 34.43 5.01
C LEU A 593 -21.84 33.66 5.17
N ALA A 594 -21.27 33.64 6.37
CA ALA A 594 -20.06 32.89 6.65
C ALA A 594 -20.27 31.38 6.43
N ILE A 595 -21.43 30.83 6.82
CA ILE A 595 -21.77 29.43 6.54
C ILE A 595 -21.91 29.19 5.04
N SER A 596 -22.68 30.03 4.33
CA SER A 596 -22.88 29.88 2.90
C SER A 596 -21.56 29.91 2.12
N VAL A 597 -20.61 30.74 2.53
CA VAL A 597 -19.26 30.80 1.94
C VAL A 597 -18.43 29.58 2.33
N LEU A 598 -18.40 29.22 3.63
CA LEU A 598 -17.62 28.06 4.11
C LEU A 598 -18.03 26.79 3.37
N LEU A 599 -19.34 26.57 3.24
CA LEU A 599 -19.86 25.39 2.59
C LEU A 599 -19.70 25.44 1.07
N GLY A 600 -19.88 26.61 0.46
CA GLY A 600 -19.57 26.81 -0.96
C GLY A 600 -18.09 26.51 -1.30
N LEU A 601 -17.15 27.02 -0.49
CA LEU A 601 -15.71 26.78 -0.68
C LEU A 601 -15.33 25.32 -0.49
N THR A 602 -15.92 24.64 0.50
CA THR A 602 -15.69 23.22 0.74
C THR A 602 -15.98 22.42 -0.53
N TRP A 603 -17.15 22.59 -1.13
CA TRP A 603 -17.50 21.86 -2.34
C TRP A 603 -16.77 22.32 -3.61
N VAL A 604 -16.31 23.58 -3.66
CA VAL A 604 -15.37 24.01 -4.71
C VAL A 604 -14.06 23.24 -4.60
N PHE A 605 -13.49 23.07 -3.39
CA PHE A 605 -12.32 22.23 -3.19
C PHE A 605 -12.58 20.77 -3.57
N GLY A 606 -13.76 20.24 -3.23
CA GLY A 606 -14.17 18.89 -3.63
C GLY A 606 -14.32 18.69 -5.14
N LEU A 607 -14.75 19.71 -5.89
CA LEU A 607 -14.76 19.65 -7.36
C LEU A 607 -13.34 19.78 -7.92
N LEU A 608 -12.54 20.71 -7.40
CA LEU A 608 -11.15 20.90 -7.84
C LEU A 608 -10.29 19.67 -7.58
N SER A 609 -10.52 18.94 -6.48
CA SER A 609 -9.85 17.67 -6.20
C SER A 609 -10.19 16.55 -7.18
N VAL A 610 -11.26 16.69 -7.99
CA VAL A 610 -11.66 15.71 -9.01
C VAL A 610 -11.15 16.09 -10.41
N PHE A 611 -10.99 17.38 -10.71
CA PHE A 611 -10.69 17.86 -12.07
C PHE A 611 -9.20 18.16 -12.35
N GLN A 612 -8.31 18.16 -11.36
CA GLN A 612 -6.91 18.56 -11.56
C GLN A 612 -5.92 17.55 -10.95
N ALA A 613 -4.85 17.23 -11.70
CA ALA A 613 -3.71 16.41 -11.26
C ALA A 613 -2.86 17.04 -10.13
N ALA A 614 -3.24 18.21 -9.58
CA ALA A 614 -2.62 18.81 -8.39
C ALA A 614 -3.34 18.28 -7.14
N ASN A 615 -3.08 17.00 -6.86
CA ASN A 615 -4.02 16.08 -6.23
C ASN A 615 -4.20 16.23 -4.71
N PHE A 616 -3.15 16.52 -3.94
CA PHE A 616 -3.23 16.32 -2.50
C PHE A 616 -3.73 17.54 -1.71
N ALA A 617 -3.26 18.75 -2.04
CA ALA A 617 -3.59 19.95 -1.27
C ALA A 617 -5.10 20.26 -1.26
N PHE A 618 -5.77 20.12 -2.41
CA PHE A 618 -7.23 20.32 -2.49
C PHE A 618 -8.01 19.22 -1.78
N GLN A 619 -7.53 17.97 -1.78
CA GLN A 619 -8.12 16.88 -1.00
C GLN A 619 -7.99 17.15 0.51
N VAL A 620 -6.83 17.62 0.99
CA VAL A 620 -6.63 18.03 2.39
C VAL A 620 -7.58 19.18 2.74
N LEU A 621 -7.64 20.23 1.92
CA LEU A 621 -8.53 21.37 2.14
C LEU A 621 -9.99 20.96 2.17
N PHE A 622 -10.44 20.14 1.21
CA PHE A 622 -11.78 19.58 1.19
C PHE A 622 -12.05 18.79 2.47
N THR A 623 -11.17 17.86 2.82
CA THR A 623 -11.32 16.97 3.98
C THR A 623 -11.40 17.75 5.29
N VAL A 624 -10.51 18.72 5.50
CA VAL A 624 -10.48 19.56 6.71
C VAL A 624 -11.70 20.49 6.77
N CYS A 625 -12.04 21.17 5.68
CA CYS A 625 -13.18 22.08 5.66
C CYS A 625 -14.52 21.33 5.84
N ASN A 626 -14.66 20.17 5.21
CA ASN A 626 -15.85 19.32 5.33
C ASN A 626 -15.96 18.76 6.75
N SER A 627 -14.90 18.15 7.28
CA SER A 627 -14.94 17.51 8.60
C SER A 627 -15.15 18.50 9.75
N LEU A 628 -14.69 19.75 9.65
CA LEU A 628 -14.88 20.80 10.67
C LEU A 628 -16.16 21.63 10.51
N GLN A 629 -16.97 21.37 9.50
CA GLN A 629 -18.11 22.21 9.18
C GLN A 629 -19.18 22.24 10.28
N GLY A 630 -19.46 21.10 10.93
CA GLY A 630 -20.42 21.02 12.03
C GLY A 630 -19.99 21.84 13.25
N LEU A 631 -18.70 21.81 13.56
CA LEU A 631 -18.09 22.64 14.61
C LEU A 631 -18.26 24.14 14.30
N MET A 632 -18.00 24.56 13.06
CA MET A 632 -18.15 25.96 12.65
C MET A 632 -19.60 26.44 12.76
N ILE A 633 -20.59 25.59 12.43
CA ILE A 633 -22.01 25.89 12.62
C ILE A 633 -22.32 26.15 14.09
N PHE A 634 -21.87 25.27 14.99
CA PHE A 634 -22.07 25.44 16.44
C PHE A 634 -21.45 26.75 16.96
N ILE A 635 -20.22 27.08 16.54
CA ILE A 635 -19.54 28.31 16.97
C ILE A 635 -20.34 29.54 16.51
N LEU A 636 -20.73 29.58 15.24
CA LEU A 636 -21.41 30.75 14.65
C LEU A 636 -22.84 30.92 15.19
N PHE A 637 -23.61 29.85 15.31
CA PHE A 637 -25.05 29.91 15.61
C PHE A 637 -25.44 29.58 17.04
N CYS A 638 -24.56 28.94 17.82
CA CYS A 638 -24.80 28.69 19.24
C CYS A 638 -23.88 29.54 20.10
N ALA A 639 -22.57 29.26 20.10
CA ALA A 639 -21.62 29.87 21.04
C ALA A 639 -21.54 31.40 20.92
N ARG A 640 -21.60 31.94 19.69
CA ARG A 640 -21.55 33.39 19.44
C ARG A 640 -22.90 34.09 19.60
N GLN A 641 -24.03 33.38 19.67
CA GLN A 641 -25.35 34.00 19.69
C GLN A 641 -25.79 34.33 21.12
N LYS A 642 -26.05 35.63 21.40
CA LYS A 642 -26.45 36.09 22.75
C LYS A 642 -27.73 35.41 23.24
N GLU A 643 -28.73 35.27 22.37
CA GLU A 643 -30.01 34.62 22.68
C GLU A 643 -29.83 33.14 23.07
N VAL A 644 -28.90 32.44 22.43
CA VAL A 644 -28.62 31.02 22.73
C VAL A 644 -27.93 30.90 24.09
N ARG A 645 -26.92 31.74 24.36
CA ARG A 645 -26.23 31.76 25.66
C ARG A 645 -27.17 32.08 26.82
N GLN A 646 -28.18 32.93 26.60
CA GLN A 646 -29.22 33.18 27.59
C GLN A 646 -30.05 31.93 27.88
N VAL A 647 -30.43 31.17 26.84
CA VAL A 647 -31.13 29.89 27.03
C VAL A 647 -30.26 28.86 27.76
N TRP A 648 -28.97 28.76 27.42
CA TRP A 648 -28.05 27.88 28.17
C TRP A 648 -27.93 28.29 29.63
N TRP A 649 -27.89 29.59 29.92
CA TRP A 649 -27.91 30.10 31.28
C TRP A 649 -29.23 29.81 32.02
N GLU A 650 -30.35 29.80 31.32
CA GLU A 650 -31.67 29.41 31.85
C GLU A 650 -31.82 27.89 32.01
N MET A 651 -31.07 27.08 31.27
CA MET A 651 -31.03 25.62 31.37
C MET A 651 -30.15 25.10 32.51
N LEU A 652 -29.23 25.93 33.04
CA LEU A 652 -28.41 25.55 34.18
C LEU A 652 -29.28 25.46 35.45
N PRO A 653 -29.21 24.38 36.24
CA PRO A 653 -30.04 24.15 37.43
C PRO A 653 -29.95 25.23 38.52
N CYS A 654 -29.01 26.17 38.42
CA CYS A 654 -28.77 27.21 39.40
C CYS A 654 -29.41 28.55 38.99
N LYS A 655 -30.71 28.73 39.23
CA LYS A 655 -31.25 30.07 39.48
C LYS A 655 -32.33 30.12 40.57
N LYS A 656 -31.99 30.88 41.62
CA LYS A 656 -32.94 31.53 42.54
C LYS A 656 -33.87 32.48 41.76
N PRO A 657 -35.15 32.63 42.14
CA PRO A 657 -36.10 33.44 41.39
C PRO A 657 -35.73 34.93 41.46
N ALA A 658 -35.73 35.59 40.30
CA ALA A 658 -35.52 37.03 40.20
C ALA A 658 -36.78 37.79 40.62
N VAL A 659 -36.57 38.82 41.45
CA VAL A 659 -37.57 39.78 41.94
C VAL A 659 -38.35 40.40 40.77
N ARG A 660 -39.69 40.27 40.80
CA ARG A 660 -40.63 41.02 39.95
C ARG A 660 -40.46 42.52 40.23
N LYS A 661 -40.13 43.32 39.22
CA LYS A 661 -40.40 44.76 39.26
C LYS A 661 -41.92 44.93 39.12
N GLY A 662 -42.55 45.44 40.17
CA GLY A 662 -44.00 45.66 40.22
C GLY A 662 -44.46 46.62 39.13
N GLU A 663 -45.53 46.20 38.44
CA GLU A 663 -46.51 47.10 37.84
C GLU A 663 -47.08 48.00 38.94
N VAL A 664 -46.96 49.32 38.77
CA VAL A 664 -47.84 50.27 39.44
C VAL A 664 -48.91 50.65 38.42
N SER A 665 -50.10 50.11 38.65
CA SER A 665 -51.35 50.48 37.99
C SER A 665 -51.70 51.94 38.31
N GLY A 666 -52.17 52.66 37.29
CA GLY A 666 -52.55 54.06 37.41
C GLY A 666 -53.86 54.28 38.17
N THR A 667 -53.98 55.47 38.74
CA THR A 667 -55.23 56.20 38.97
C THR A 667 -54.93 57.68 38.81
N GLY A 668 -55.70 58.36 37.96
CA GLY A 668 -55.48 59.76 37.59
C GLY A 668 -55.93 60.76 38.65
N LEU A 669 -55.46 62.01 38.50
CA LEU A 669 -56.24 63.21 38.76
C LEU A 669 -55.60 64.40 38.03
N GLU A 670 -56.44 65.22 37.41
CA GLU A 670 -56.11 66.51 36.78
C GLU A 670 -55.55 67.53 37.78
N SER A 671 -54.66 68.42 37.32
CA SER A 671 -54.75 69.88 37.50
C SER A 671 -53.40 70.59 37.28
N THR A 672 -53.36 71.39 36.22
CA THR A 672 -52.96 72.81 36.15
C THR A 672 -51.66 73.34 36.80
N THR A 673 -50.93 74.08 35.94
CA THR A 673 -50.19 75.36 36.17
C THR A 673 -48.71 75.37 36.61
N ARG A 674 -47.92 76.01 35.71
CA ARG A 674 -46.87 77.05 35.92
C ARG A 674 -45.69 76.77 36.85
N GLY A 675 -44.50 77.10 36.35
CA GLY A 675 -43.40 77.59 37.19
C GLY A 675 -42.01 77.35 36.61
N ALA A 676 -41.40 78.42 36.13
CA ALA A 676 -40.03 78.47 35.65
C ALA A 676 -39.01 78.45 36.80
N ILE A 677 -37.73 78.24 36.46
CA ILE A 677 -36.54 79.04 36.82
C ILE A 677 -35.28 78.18 37.04
N SER A 678 -34.22 78.75 36.47
CA SER A 678 -32.80 78.42 36.33
C SER A 678 -31.95 78.34 37.60
N LEU A 679 -30.69 77.91 37.40
CA LEU A 679 -29.37 78.35 37.94
C LEU A 679 -28.55 77.11 38.38
N SER A 680 -27.45 76.72 37.71
CA SER A 680 -26.13 77.34 37.51
C SER A 680 -25.21 77.33 38.76
N SER A 681 -24.11 76.56 38.67
CA SER A 681 -22.71 76.86 39.08
C SER A 681 -21.98 75.51 39.29
N LYS A 682 -20.98 75.13 38.47
CA LYS A 682 -19.53 75.49 38.50
C LYS A 682 -18.93 75.47 39.91
N VAL A 683 -17.91 74.61 40.13
CA VAL A 683 -16.49 74.99 40.33
C VAL A 683 -15.65 73.75 40.73
N THR A 684 -14.74 73.41 39.83
CA THR A 684 -13.31 73.04 39.92
C THR A 684 -12.60 72.57 41.21
N LYS A 685 -11.89 71.43 41.04
CA LYS A 685 -10.43 71.15 41.21
C LYS A 685 -9.77 70.98 42.60
N GLU A 686 -8.68 70.18 42.50
CA GLU A 686 -7.45 70.12 43.34
C GLU A 686 -7.48 69.14 44.54
N THR A 687 -6.47 68.29 44.86
CA THR A 687 -5.07 68.15 44.39
C THR A 687 -4.47 66.77 44.78
N ASN A 688 -3.53 66.33 43.93
CA ASN A 688 -2.40 65.40 44.02
C ASN A 688 -1.81 64.82 45.34
N LEU A 689 -1.14 63.67 45.11
CA LEU A 689 0.18 63.17 45.59
C LEU A 689 0.32 62.54 46.99
N SER A 690 0.69 61.25 47.04
CA SER A 690 2.09 60.81 47.25
C SER A 690 2.22 59.26 47.31
N GLU A 691 3.24 58.76 46.63
CA GLU A 691 3.83 57.41 46.70
C GLU A 691 4.47 57.18 48.10
N MET A 692 4.96 56.02 48.58
CA MET A 692 5.60 54.86 47.98
C MET A 692 5.93 53.83 49.10
N SER A 693 6.21 52.56 48.72
CA SER A 693 7.19 51.64 49.36
C SER A 693 6.78 50.92 50.67
N GLN A 694 7.06 49.64 50.97
CA GLN A 694 7.69 48.46 50.34
C GLN A 694 7.48 47.26 51.31
N ALA A 695 7.63 46.03 50.79
CA ALA A 695 8.44 44.93 51.34
C ALA A 695 7.73 43.56 51.60
N GLN A 696 8.03 42.63 50.67
CA GLN A 696 8.56 41.27 50.85
C GLN A 696 7.85 40.26 51.77
N SER A 697 7.28 39.19 51.18
CA SER A 697 7.97 37.90 50.97
C SER A 697 7.37 37.17 49.78
#